data_AF-A0A4R4JWG1-F1
#
_entry.id   AF-A0A4R4JWG1-F1
#
_cell.length_a   1.000
_cell.length_b   1.000
_cell.length_c   1.000
_cell.angle_alpha   90.00
_cell.angle_beta   90.00
_cell.angle_gamma   90.00
#
_symmetry.space_group_name_H-M   'P 1'
#
loop_
_entity.id
_entity.type
_entity.pdbx_description
1 polymer ?
#
loop_
_entity_poly.entity_id
_entity_poly.type
_entity_poly.pdbx_seq_one_letter_code
_entity_poly.pdbx_strand_id
1 'polypeptide(L)'
;MRWFGPHDPVSLMDIRQAGCAGVVTALHHIPVGDVWSVAEITNRKELIEQNNDFFSPLHWVVVESLPVHEDIKKGLPGRDILIHNYQESLRNLAACGITTVCYNFMPVLDWSRTDLNFAMPDGAGALRFVWQDFALFDLFILQRPEAEKAYSTEVQKAARHQFEQLTPEQILELTNTVLLGLPGSEEAFELRSFQSLLDQYQLIGDAELRQNLYYFIQQVAPLAEELGLKLCIHPDDPPFPLLGLPRVVSTEEDLAQLLEACPVSANGITFCTGSLGIRPDNDLTAMIRRFYDRIHFVHLRTTKREANPRNFHEAAHLEGDVDMYEVIKTFVMEEKQNTTDGVAAKALPMRPDHGHQMLDDLHKKTYPGYSAIGRLKGLAELRGLELAIRRTFLTLLLLGGCLLSALADDGYRLWLKYDPLPVSAVQKEYTALLTAIAPPPSDSPVAQTAVKELRKGLEGLLNKKITLQTSVSISENGVVFTLNPSAKLDAEGYHLYRKGKQTIIEAKTEKGLLYGTFGLLRHLQTLGSLTGLDLVSNPKIQLRMLNHWDNVLGTIERGYAGSSLWKWYELPERMDPRYEDYARANASIGINAVAVNNVNASARFMTAEYLIKVKALADVFRPYGIKVFLSVNFAAPRILGKWETPELKTSDPLDPQVQQWWKDKAKEIYTLIPDFGGFLVKANSEGEPGPQDYKRTHADGANMLAKAVAPQGGVVIWRAFVYSPNPQGDRFKEAYNEFKPLDGQFDSNVIVQVKNGPIDFQPREPFSPLFGAMPKTPLAMEFQITQEYLGFTTNLTFLASMYKECLESDTYANGKGTTVAKVIDGSAHQYPLTAIAGVANTGSDRNWTGHFMSQANWYSFGRLAWDHGLSEETLADEWIKMTLTRVPSAVKTIREMLLVSHETYVNFTTPLGLHHIMGQNIHFGPEPWLERSRRPDWTSIYYHRADSLGLGFDRTASGSNALTLYRPEVQAQWNNPATCPLPYLLWFHHVAWDTRLSTGQTLWNELCTRYYEGVNGVADLQKQWKSVENHIDEEIFDDVAGRLAVQHREALNWRDACVLYFQTYAKRPIPAPYPTPERSLDELKKLVEIYQLR
;
A
#
# COMPACT_ATOMS: atom_id res chain seq x y z
N MET A 1 -8.91 -13.40 -40.72
CA MET A 1 -8.40 -14.58 -41.46
C MET A 1 -8.65 -14.41 -42.96
N ARG A 2 -7.87 -15.07 -43.82
CA ARG A 2 -8.02 -15.03 -45.30
C ARG A 2 -9.27 -15.78 -45.77
N TRP A 3 -10.01 -15.21 -46.72
CA TRP A 3 -11.15 -15.86 -47.39
C TRP A 3 -11.11 -15.57 -48.89
N PHE A 4 -11.18 -16.60 -49.73
CA PHE A 4 -11.09 -16.49 -51.20
C PHE A 4 -12.43 -16.23 -51.89
N GLY A 5 -13.52 -16.13 -51.13
CA GLY A 5 -14.85 -15.79 -51.62
C GLY A 5 -15.85 -16.95 -51.51
N PRO A 6 -17.03 -16.84 -52.16
CA PRO A 6 -18.15 -17.77 -51.95
C PRO A 6 -17.86 -19.26 -52.23
N HIS A 7 -16.83 -19.54 -53.03
CA HIS A 7 -16.40 -20.90 -53.37
C HIS A 7 -15.26 -21.44 -52.48
N ASP A 8 -14.82 -20.66 -51.50
CA ASP A 8 -13.82 -21.13 -50.53
C ASP A 8 -14.42 -22.28 -49.69
N PRO A 9 -13.74 -23.44 -49.61
CA PRO A 9 -14.18 -24.56 -48.76
C PRO A 9 -14.25 -24.17 -47.27
N VAL A 10 -13.56 -23.10 -46.86
CA VAL A 10 -13.69 -22.51 -45.53
C VAL A 10 -14.82 -21.49 -45.55
N SER A 11 -15.90 -21.78 -44.83
CA SER A 11 -17.05 -20.90 -44.76
C SER A 11 -16.78 -19.67 -43.89
N LEU A 12 -17.55 -18.60 -44.10
CA LEU A 12 -17.53 -17.43 -43.21
C LEU A 12 -17.89 -17.80 -41.77
N MET A 13 -18.69 -18.85 -41.57
CA MET A 13 -19.03 -19.35 -40.23
C MET A 13 -17.82 -20.01 -39.55
N ASP A 14 -17.01 -20.78 -40.29
CA ASP A 14 -15.77 -21.36 -39.76
C ASP A 14 -14.81 -20.25 -39.29
N ILE A 15 -14.72 -19.15 -40.05
CA ILE A 15 -13.93 -17.97 -39.67
C ILE A 15 -14.46 -17.30 -38.40
N ARG A 16 -15.79 -17.20 -38.23
CA ARG A 16 -16.41 -16.71 -36.98
C ARG A 16 -16.10 -17.62 -35.80
N GLN A 17 -16.22 -18.94 -35.97
CA GLN A 17 -15.95 -19.92 -34.93
C GLN A 17 -14.47 -19.94 -34.52
N ALA A 18 -13.55 -19.58 -35.42
CA ALA A 18 -12.15 -19.35 -35.07
C ALA A 18 -11.92 -18.09 -34.21
N GLY A 19 -12.96 -17.31 -33.93
CA GLY A 19 -12.91 -16.10 -33.10
C GLY A 19 -12.31 -14.90 -33.81
N CYS A 20 -12.39 -14.84 -35.15
CA CYS A 20 -11.96 -13.70 -35.94
C CYS A 20 -13.03 -12.59 -35.92
N ALA A 21 -12.59 -11.33 -35.81
CA ALA A 21 -13.44 -10.14 -36.02
C ALA A 21 -13.32 -9.56 -37.44
N GLY A 22 -12.31 -9.98 -38.20
CA GLY A 22 -12.00 -9.44 -39.53
C GLY A 22 -11.67 -10.51 -40.58
N VAL A 23 -12.14 -10.26 -41.79
CA VAL A 23 -11.85 -11.01 -43.01
C VAL A 23 -10.87 -10.22 -43.88
N VAL A 24 -9.91 -10.95 -44.43
CA VAL A 24 -8.97 -10.50 -45.45
C VAL A 24 -9.39 -11.17 -46.76
N THR A 25 -9.76 -10.41 -47.79
CA THR A 25 -10.28 -10.99 -49.06
C THR A 25 -9.97 -10.08 -50.25
N ALA A 26 -10.34 -10.53 -51.45
CA ALA A 26 -10.32 -9.77 -52.69
C ALA A 26 -11.48 -10.15 -53.62
N LEU A 27 -11.70 -9.34 -54.66
CA LEU A 27 -12.66 -9.61 -55.73
C LEU A 27 -12.00 -10.39 -56.86
N HIS A 28 -11.76 -11.68 -56.61
CA HIS A 28 -11.04 -12.58 -57.53
C HIS A 28 -11.69 -12.77 -58.90
N HIS A 29 -12.99 -12.44 -59.05
CA HIS A 29 -13.71 -12.53 -60.31
C HIS A 29 -13.53 -11.31 -61.21
N ILE A 30 -12.93 -10.22 -60.71
CA ILE A 30 -12.64 -9.03 -61.51
C ILE A 30 -11.24 -9.21 -62.14
N PRO A 31 -11.11 -9.08 -63.48
CA PRO A 31 -9.81 -9.15 -64.15
C PRO A 31 -8.79 -8.15 -63.59
N VAL A 32 -7.52 -8.53 -63.59
CA VAL A 32 -6.43 -7.65 -63.13
C VAL A 32 -6.35 -6.42 -64.03
N GLY A 33 -6.33 -5.22 -63.44
CA GLY A 33 -6.29 -3.95 -64.17
C GLY A 33 -7.67 -3.32 -64.42
N ASP A 34 -8.76 -4.06 -64.21
CA ASP A 34 -10.12 -3.52 -64.28
C ASP A 34 -10.50 -2.81 -62.98
N VAL A 35 -11.39 -1.82 -63.09
CA VAL A 35 -11.87 -1.04 -61.96
C VAL A 35 -12.80 -1.88 -61.07
N TRP A 36 -12.50 -1.92 -59.77
CA TRP A 36 -13.43 -2.49 -58.78
C TRP A 36 -14.57 -1.50 -58.52
N SER A 37 -15.77 -1.83 -59.00
CA SER A 37 -16.94 -0.97 -58.82
C SER A 37 -17.46 -0.98 -57.38
N VAL A 38 -18.09 0.12 -56.95
CA VAL A 38 -18.77 0.22 -55.65
C VAL A 38 -19.77 -0.92 -55.45
N ALA A 39 -20.52 -1.31 -56.48
CA ALA A 39 -21.52 -2.37 -56.40
C ALA A 39 -20.90 -3.73 -56.02
N GLU A 40 -19.78 -4.09 -56.65
CA GLU A 40 -19.09 -5.35 -56.37
C GLU A 40 -18.45 -5.37 -54.98
N ILE A 41 -17.88 -4.23 -54.55
CA ILE A 41 -17.31 -4.08 -53.21
C ILE A 41 -18.41 -4.19 -52.15
N THR A 42 -19.54 -3.50 -52.33
CA THR A 42 -20.68 -3.55 -51.42
C THR A 42 -21.26 -4.95 -51.32
N ASN A 43 -21.47 -5.63 -52.45
CA ASN A 43 -21.98 -7.01 -52.46
C ASN A 43 -21.07 -7.94 -51.64
N ARG A 44 -19.75 -7.89 -51.87
CA ARG A 44 -18.79 -8.69 -51.09
C ARG A 44 -18.81 -8.34 -49.60
N LYS A 45 -18.91 -7.06 -49.26
CA LYS A 45 -18.99 -6.59 -47.87
C LYS A 45 -20.26 -7.11 -47.19
N GLU A 46 -21.42 -6.94 -47.81
CA GLU A 46 -22.71 -7.41 -47.29
C GLU A 46 -22.70 -8.92 -47.05
N LEU A 47 -22.09 -9.69 -47.96
CA LEU A 47 -21.96 -11.13 -47.79
C LEU A 47 -21.11 -11.51 -46.57
N ILE A 48 -19.99 -10.81 -46.34
CA ILE A 48 -19.11 -11.05 -45.17
C ILE A 48 -19.82 -10.67 -43.86
N GLU A 49 -20.49 -9.53 -43.87
CA GLU A 49 -21.15 -8.93 -42.71
C GLU A 49 -22.55 -9.53 -42.46
N GLN A 50 -23.00 -10.44 -43.34
CA GLN A 50 -24.27 -11.13 -43.22
C GLN A 50 -24.38 -11.83 -41.87
N ASN A 51 -25.50 -11.64 -41.18
CA ASN A 51 -25.83 -12.20 -39.88
C ASN A 51 -25.01 -11.63 -38.69
N ASN A 52 -24.39 -10.46 -38.82
CA ASN A 52 -23.76 -9.75 -37.69
C ASN A 52 -24.74 -9.43 -36.54
N ASP A 53 -26.06 -9.39 -36.80
CA ASP A 53 -27.09 -9.20 -35.78
C ASP A 53 -27.33 -10.46 -34.92
N PHE A 54 -26.93 -11.64 -35.40
CA PHE A 54 -27.20 -12.93 -34.76
C PHE A 54 -25.94 -13.60 -34.20
N PHE A 55 -24.76 -13.30 -34.76
CA PHE A 55 -23.49 -13.94 -34.40
C PHE A 55 -22.39 -12.90 -34.11
N SER A 56 -21.25 -13.34 -33.57
CA SER A 56 -20.10 -12.48 -33.29
C SER A 56 -19.69 -11.68 -34.54
N PRO A 57 -19.65 -10.33 -34.50
CA PRO A 57 -19.46 -9.50 -35.69
C PRO A 57 -18.19 -9.86 -36.48
N LEU A 58 -18.33 -9.86 -37.80
CA LEU A 58 -17.26 -10.11 -38.75
C LEU A 58 -17.31 -8.99 -39.80
N HIS A 59 -16.16 -8.40 -40.09
CA HIS A 59 -16.04 -7.27 -41.01
C HIS A 59 -15.04 -7.55 -42.12
N TRP A 60 -15.20 -6.90 -43.28
CA TRP A 60 -14.13 -6.85 -44.27
C TRP A 60 -13.11 -5.79 -43.83
N VAL A 61 -11.92 -6.25 -43.39
CA VAL A 61 -10.93 -5.36 -42.74
C VAL A 61 -9.74 -5.05 -43.66
N VAL A 62 -9.34 -5.99 -44.53
CA VAL A 62 -8.20 -5.80 -45.44
C VAL A 62 -8.52 -6.33 -46.83
N VAL A 63 -8.18 -5.56 -47.86
CA VAL A 63 -8.07 -6.07 -49.24
C VAL A 63 -6.71 -6.73 -49.42
N GLU A 64 -6.67 -7.98 -49.89
CA GLU A 64 -5.40 -8.63 -50.23
C GLU A 64 -5.55 -9.55 -51.45
N SER A 65 -4.72 -9.49 -52.47
CA SER A 65 -4.20 -8.21 -52.96
C SER A 65 -5.30 -7.45 -53.70
N LEU A 66 -5.16 -6.12 -53.79
CA LEU A 66 -5.61 -5.42 -55.00
C LEU A 66 -4.47 -5.58 -56.02
N PRO A 67 -4.61 -6.46 -57.03
CA PRO A 67 -3.48 -6.89 -57.84
C PRO A 67 -2.95 -5.77 -58.73
N VAL A 68 -1.62 -5.68 -58.83
CA VAL A 68 -0.94 -4.74 -59.73
C VAL A 68 -0.71 -5.42 -61.08
N HIS A 69 -1.15 -4.77 -62.16
CA HIS A 69 -1.05 -5.33 -63.51
C HIS A 69 0.42 -5.44 -63.99
N GLU A 70 0.74 -6.49 -64.75
CA GLU A 70 2.10 -6.76 -65.23
C GLU A 70 2.69 -5.63 -66.08
N ASP A 71 1.87 -4.91 -66.84
CA ASP A 71 2.34 -3.74 -67.63
C ASP A 71 2.82 -2.58 -66.76
N ILE A 72 2.29 -2.45 -65.53
CA ILE A 72 2.81 -1.50 -64.53
C ILE A 72 4.17 -1.98 -64.04
N LYS A 73 4.30 -3.27 -63.68
CA LYS A 73 5.56 -3.88 -63.22
C LYS A 73 6.66 -3.78 -64.28
N LYS A 74 6.31 -3.96 -65.55
CA LYS A 74 7.22 -3.86 -66.71
C LYS A 74 7.50 -2.42 -67.17
N GLY A 75 6.71 -1.44 -66.73
CA GLY A 75 6.86 -0.05 -67.16
C GLY A 75 6.47 0.20 -68.62
N LEU A 76 5.51 -0.55 -69.17
CA LEU A 76 5.06 -0.41 -70.56
C LEU A 76 4.20 0.85 -70.77
N PRO A 77 4.05 1.36 -72.02
CA PRO A 77 3.33 2.60 -72.30
C PRO A 77 1.87 2.66 -71.81
N GLY A 78 1.19 1.50 -71.67
CA GLY A 78 -0.18 1.43 -71.16
C GLY A 78 -0.33 1.59 -69.64
N ARG A 79 0.79 1.67 -68.88
CA ARG A 79 0.78 1.65 -67.41
C ARG A 79 -0.01 2.80 -66.79
N ASP A 80 -0.04 3.98 -67.42
CA ASP A 80 -0.69 5.16 -66.81
C ASP A 80 -2.23 5.01 -66.76
N ILE A 81 -2.83 4.36 -67.77
CA ILE A 81 -4.27 4.02 -67.76
C ILE A 81 -4.58 3.00 -66.67
N LEU A 82 -3.71 1.99 -66.52
CA LEU A 82 -3.88 0.96 -65.50
C LEU A 82 -3.69 1.51 -64.09
N ILE A 83 -2.76 2.45 -63.90
CA ILE A 83 -2.60 3.20 -62.65
C ILE A 83 -3.86 4.03 -62.36
N HIS A 84 -4.45 4.65 -63.36
CA HIS A 84 -5.72 5.37 -63.20
C HIS A 84 -6.86 4.43 -62.75
N ASN A 85 -6.99 3.26 -63.36
CA ASN A 85 -7.97 2.25 -62.93
C ASN A 85 -7.73 1.77 -61.50
N TYR A 86 -6.45 1.63 -61.11
CA TYR A 86 -6.07 1.29 -59.74
C TYR A 86 -6.49 2.39 -58.76
N GLN A 87 -6.21 3.66 -59.09
CA GLN A 87 -6.63 4.83 -58.30
C GLN A 87 -8.16 4.88 -58.14
N GLU A 88 -8.92 4.61 -59.21
CA GLU A 88 -10.38 4.57 -59.14
C GLU A 88 -10.88 3.44 -58.23
N SER A 89 -10.25 2.27 -58.28
CA SER A 89 -10.55 1.17 -57.36
C SER A 89 -10.27 1.55 -55.89
N LEU A 90 -9.19 2.31 -55.62
CA LEU A 90 -8.91 2.86 -54.30
C LEU A 90 -10.01 3.84 -53.84
N ARG A 91 -10.48 4.73 -54.71
CA ARG A 91 -11.61 5.64 -54.41
C ARG A 91 -12.86 4.86 -54.01
N ASN A 92 -13.18 3.81 -54.78
CA ASN A 92 -14.36 2.99 -54.52
C ASN A 92 -14.24 2.20 -53.22
N LEU A 93 -13.05 1.66 -52.92
CA LEU A 93 -12.78 0.98 -51.64
C LEU A 93 -12.93 1.92 -50.44
N ALA A 94 -12.37 3.14 -50.54
CA ALA A 94 -12.51 4.17 -49.52
C ALA A 94 -13.98 4.56 -49.31
N ALA A 95 -14.73 4.77 -50.40
CA ALA A 95 -16.16 5.09 -50.36
C ALA A 95 -17.01 3.99 -49.68
N CYS A 96 -16.59 2.73 -49.81
CA CYS A 96 -17.23 1.59 -49.13
C CYS A 96 -16.73 1.37 -47.67
N GLY A 97 -15.81 2.21 -47.19
CA GLY A 97 -15.26 2.16 -45.84
C GLY A 97 -14.20 1.08 -45.61
N ILE A 98 -13.54 0.60 -46.67
CA ILE A 98 -12.41 -0.33 -46.57
C ILE A 98 -11.11 0.48 -46.56
N THR A 99 -10.35 0.42 -45.46
CA THR A 99 -9.24 1.38 -45.21
C THR A 99 -7.84 0.80 -45.37
N THR A 100 -7.68 -0.51 -45.55
CA THR A 100 -6.36 -1.16 -45.66
C THR A 100 -6.28 -2.01 -46.92
N VAL A 101 -5.28 -1.74 -47.76
CA VAL A 101 -5.10 -2.40 -49.07
C VAL A 101 -3.68 -2.97 -49.16
N CYS A 102 -3.60 -4.29 -49.13
CA CYS A 102 -2.38 -5.04 -49.39
C CYS A 102 -2.19 -5.22 -50.90
N TYR A 103 -0.96 -5.06 -51.39
CA TYR A 103 -0.59 -5.36 -52.78
C TYR A 103 0.79 -6.02 -52.82
N ASN A 104 1.15 -6.60 -53.96
CA ASN A 104 2.51 -7.07 -54.20
C ASN A 104 3.01 -6.55 -55.56
N PHE A 105 4.33 -6.56 -55.74
CA PHE A 105 4.98 -6.16 -56.98
C PHE A 105 5.85 -7.28 -57.54
N MET A 106 5.51 -8.53 -57.18
CA MET A 106 6.24 -9.73 -57.55
C MET A 106 6.01 -10.03 -59.05
N PRO A 107 7.06 -10.18 -59.87
CA PRO A 107 6.88 -10.44 -61.30
C PRO A 107 6.41 -11.88 -61.54
N VAL A 108 5.33 -12.04 -62.31
CA VAL A 108 4.78 -13.34 -62.79
C VAL A 108 4.29 -14.31 -61.69
N LEU A 109 5.11 -14.62 -60.69
CA LEU A 109 4.84 -15.53 -59.57
C LEU A 109 4.78 -14.77 -58.24
N ASP A 110 3.58 -14.65 -57.67
CA ASP A 110 3.31 -14.03 -56.37
C ASP A 110 3.81 -14.89 -55.20
N TRP A 111 3.98 -16.19 -55.40
CA TRP A 111 4.61 -17.08 -54.43
C TRP A 111 5.14 -18.34 -55.14
N SER A 112 5.99 -19.14 -54.47
CA SER A 112 6.50 -20.40 -55.05
C SER A 112 6.82 -21.46 -54.01
N ARG A 113 6.38 -22.70 -54.28
CA ARG A 113 6.71 -23.93 -53.53
C ARG A 113 7.02 -25.05 -54.53
N THR A 114 7.61 -26.14 -54.05
CA THR A 114 7.92 -27.33 -54.86
C THR A 114 7.18 -28.57 -54.39
N ASP A 115 6.61 -28.53 -53.18
CA ASP A 115 5.74 -29.57 -52.63
C ASP A 115 4.64 -28.90 -51.79
N LEU A 116 3.37 -29.20 -52.10
CA LEU A 116 2.20 -28.64 -51.41
C LEU A 116 1.67 -29.55 -50.29
N ASN A 117 2.15 -30.80 -50.23
CA ASN A 117 1.63 -31.85 -49.34
C ASN A 117 2.76 -32.51 -48.53
N PHE A 118 3.83 -31.75 -48.22
CA PHE A 118 4.98 -32.29 -47.52
C PHE A 118 4.57 -32.85 -46.16
N ALA A 119 4.76 -34.15 -45.97
CA ALA A 119 4.36 -34.83 -44.75
C ALA A 119 5.31 -34.50 -43.59
N MET A 120 4.77 -33.82 -42.57
CA MET A 120 5.43 -33.56 -41.30
C MET A 120 5.53 -34.85 -40.46
N PRO A 121 6.43 -34.92 -39.47
CA PRO A 121 6.63 -36.14 -38.65
C PRO A 121 5.39 -36.63 -37.89
N ASP A 122 4.42 -35.74 -37.64
CA ASP A 122 3.14 -36.03 -36.98
C ASP A 122 2.02 -36.43 -37.96
N GLY A 123 2.30 -36.45 -39.26
CA GLY A 123 1.35 -36.77 -40.33
C GLY A 123 0.57 -35.58 -40.87
N ALA A 124 0.81 -34.35 -40.40
CA ALA A 124 0.23 -33.15 -41.02
C ALA A 124 0.90 -32.83 -42.37
N GLY A 125 0.17 -32.16 -43.27
CA GLY A 125 0.70 -31.66 -44.54
C GLY A 125 1.18 -30.21 -44.43
N ALA A 126 2.36 -29.90 -44.93
CA ALA A 126 2.93 -28.56 -44.97
C ALA A 126 3.35 -28.16 -46.39
N LEU A 127 3.47 -26.86 -46.64
CA LEU A 127 4.06 -26.36 -47.87
C LEU A 127 5.58 -26.37 -47.75
N ARG A 128 6.28 -26.78 -48.80
CA ARG A 128 7.74 -26.87 -48.82
C ARG A 128 8.33 -26.35 -50.12
N PHE A 129 9.48 -25.71 -50.00
CA PHE A 129 10.29 -25.24 -51.12
C PHE A 129 11.68 -25.88 -51.04
N VAL A 130 12.08 -26.52 -52.13
CA VAL A 130 13.39 -27.16 -52.29
C VAL A 130 14.09 -26.53 -53.49
N TRP A 131 15.24 -25.89 -53.24
CA TRP A 131 16.01 -25.19 -54.27
C TRP A 131 16.42 -26.11 -55.42
N GLN A 132 16.75 -27.37 -55.13
CA GLN A 132 17.11 -28.36 -56.13
C GLN A 132 15.93 -28.76 -57.02
N ASP A 133 14.74 -28.97 -56.45
CA ASP A 133 13.53 -29.31 -57.23
C ASP A 133 13.13 -28.14 -58.13
N PHE A 134 13.26 -26.91 -57.62
CA PHE A 134 13.01 -25.70 -58.42
C PHE A 134 14.04 -25.54 -59.55
N ALA A 135 15.32 -25.85 -59.29
CA ALA A 135 16.36 -25.87 -60.33
C ALA A 135 16.12 -26.94 -61.39
N LEU A 136 15.64 -28.12 -60.98
CA LEU A 136 15.26 -29.20 -61.87
C LEU A 136 14.15 -28.76 -62.82
N PHE A 137 13.11 -28.11 -62.28
CA PHE A 137 12.04 -27.54 -63.09
C PHE A 137 12.58 -26.55 -64.12
N ASP A 138 13.39 -25.57 -63.70
CA ASP A 138 13.90 -24.52 -64.59
C ASP A 138 14.83 -25.08 -65.69
N LEU A 139 15.74 -25.98 -65.34
CA LEU A 139 16.77 -26.52 -66.23
C LEU A 139 16.24 -27.61 -67.19
N PHE A 140 15.32 -28.47 -66.74
CA PHE A 140 15.00 -29.70 -67.48
C PHE A 140 13.53 -29.82 -67.90
N ILE A 141 12.60 -29.21 -67.16
CA ILE A 141 11.17 -29.20 -67.49
C ILE A 141 10.83 -27.98 -68.35
N LEU A 142 11.07 -26.78 -67.82
CA LEU A 142 10.86 -25.52 -68.53
C LEU A 142 11.94 -25.28 -69.59
N GLN A 143 13.19 -25.66 -69.29
CA GLN A 143 14.36 -25.46 -70.15
C GLN A 143 14.56 -23.99 -70.52
N ARG A 144 14.49 -23.11 -69.52
CA ARG A 144 14.59 -21.67 -69.72
C ARG A 144 15.97 -21.31 -70.29
N PRO A 145 16.05 -20.43 -71.30
CA PRO A 145 17.33 -19.99 -71.84
C PRO A 145 18.27 -19.43 -70.77
N GLU A 146 19.52 -19.89 -70.78
CA GLU A 146 20.59 -19.50 -69.85
C GLU A 146 20.31 -19.81 -68.36
N ALA A 147 19.38 -20.71 -68.05
CA ALA A 147 19.05 -21.11 -66.67
C ALA A 147 20.28 -21.60 -65.88
N GLU A 148 21.29 -22.19 -66.53
CA GLU A 148 22.52 -22.67 -65.89
C GLU A 148 23.26 -21.57 -65.13
N LYS A 149 23.13 -20.29 -65.53
CA LYS A 149 23.79 -19.17 -64.84
C LYS A 149 23.20 -18.89 -63.45
N ALA A 150 21.96 -19.31 -63.19
CA ALA A 150 21.26 -19.05 -61.93
C ALA A 150 21.58 -20.09 -60.83
N TYR A 151 22.22 -21.21 -61.18
CA TYR A 151 22.45 -22.35 -60.28
C TYR A 151 23.93 -22.73 -60.24
N SER A 152 24.44 -23.13 -59.07
CA SER A 152 25.81 -23.64 -58.96
C SER A 152 25.97 -24.98 -59.68
N THR A 153 27.20 -25.33 -60.06
CA THR A 153 27.52 -26.59 -60.75
C THR A 153 27.04 -27.83 -59.97
N GLU A 154 27.09 -27.77 -58.64
CA GLU A 154 26.66 -28.85 -57.75
C GLU A 154 25.14 -29.04 -57.82
N VAL A 155 24.38 -27.94 -57.78
CA VAL A 155 22.91 -27.96 -57.89
C VAL A 155 22.49 -28.46 -59.27
N GLN A 156 23.15 -28.00 -60.35
CA GLN A 156 22.87 -28.48 -61.71
C GLN A 156 23.06 -29.99 -61.86
N LYS A 157 24.15 -30.56 -61.29
CA LYS A 157 24.41 -32.00 -61.31
C LYS A 157 23.38 -32.78 -60.50
N ALA A 158 23.04 -32.30 -59.31
CA ALA A 158 22.05 -32.95 -58.45
C ALA A 158 20.65 -32.95 -59.08
N ALA A 159 20.24 -31.81 -59.64
CA ALA A 159 18.97 -31.66 -60.36
C ALA A 159 18.88 -32.60 -61.57
N ARG A 160 19.96 -32.73 -62.37
CA ARG A 160 20.01 -33.65 -63.51
C ARG A 160 19.83 -35.10 -63.09
N HIS A 161 20.60 -35.53 -62.09
CA HIS A 161 20.54 -36.89 -61.57
C HIS A 161 19.16 -37.23 -61.03
N GLN A 162 18.49 -36.29 -60.35
CA GLN A 162 17.13 -36.46 -59.87
C GLN A 162 16.12 -36.51 -61.02
N PHE A 163 16.23 -35.63 -62.03
CA PHE A 163 15.33 -35.60 -63.19
C PHE A 163 15.30 -36.92 -63.95
N GLU A 164 16.46 -37.56 -64.13
CA GLU A 164 16.60 -38.86 -64.80
C GLU A 164 15.90 -40.01 -64.05
N GLN A 165 15.50 -39.79 -62.80
CA GLN A 165 14.83 -40.78 -61.94
C GLN A 165 13.34 -40.49 -61.68
N LEU A 166 12.83 -39.33 -62.10
CA LEU A 166 11.42 -38.97 -61.88
C LEU A 166 10.50 -39.69 -62.86
N THR A 167 9.32 -40.10 -62.38
CA THR A 167 8.26 -40.59 -63.26
C THR A 167 7.54 -39.42 -63.97
N PRO A 168 6.85 -39.67 -65.10
CA PRO A 168 6.05 -38.64 -65.76
C PRO A 168 5.02 -37.97 -64.84
N GLU A 169 4.43 -38.72 -63.92
CA GLU A 169 3.47 -38.20 -62.94
C GLU A 169 4.13 -37.23 -61.95
N GLN A 170 5.32 -37.55 -61.47
CA GLN A 170 6.08 -36.67 -60.56
C GLN A 170 6.57 -35.40 -61.27
N ILE A 171 6.95 -35.51 -62.55
CA ILE A 171 7.28 -34.35 -63.38
C ILE A 171 6.06 -33.43 -63.53
N LEU A 172 4.89 -34.02 -63.79
CA LEU A 172 3.63 -33.27 -63.93
C LEU A 172 3.22 -32.60 -62.61
N GLU A 173 3.35 -33.31 -61.48
CA GLU A 173 3.03 -32.77 -60.15
C GLU A 173 3.92 -31.58 -59.78
N LEU A 174 5.24 -31.69 -60.00
CA LEU A 174 6.18 -30.59 -59.78
C LEU A 174 5.89 -29.41 -60.73
N THR A 175 5.58 -29.71 -62.00
CA THR A 175 5.20 -28.70 -63.00
C THR A 175 3.99 -27.90 -62.54
N ASN A 176 2.92 -28.59 -62.13
CA ASN A 176 1.69 -27.95 -61.65
C ASN A 176 1.94 -27.15 -60.37
N THR A 177 2.78 -27.66 -59.47
CA THR A 177 3.10 -27.00 -58.19
C THR A 177 3.87 -25.71 -58.39
N VAL A 178 4.93 -25.71 -59.23
CA VAL A 178 5.73 -24.51 -59.49
C VAL A 178 4.95 -23.46 -60.26
N LEU A 179 4.06 -23.88 -61.17
CA LEU A 179 3.22 -22.99 -61.98
C LEU A 179 1.99 -22.47 -61.22
N LEU A 180 1.74 -22.95 -60.00
CA LEU A 180 0.69 -22.45 -59.11
C LEU A 180 1.11 -21.11 -58.47
N GLY A 181 1.38 -20.12 -59.31
CA GLY A 181 2.01 -18.85 -58.95
C GLY A 181 1.07 -17.73 -58.51
N LEU A 182 -0.25 -17.92 -58.57
CA LEU A 182 -1.24 -16.92 -58.18
C LEU A 182 -2.11 -17.45 -57.02
N PRO A 183 -2.26 -16.71 -55.90
CA PRO A 183 -3.14 -17.11 -54.81
C PRO A 183 -4.62 -17.08 -55.24
N GLY A 184 -5.25 -18.24 -55.35
CA GLY A 184 -6.69 -18.37 -55.62
C GLY A 184 -7.08 -18.73 -57.06
N SER A 185 -6.14 -19.04 -57.96
CA SER A 185 -6.44 -19.60 -59.28
C SER A 185 -6.28 -21.13 -59.30
N GLU A 186 -7.23 -21.87 -59.87
CA GLU A 186 -7.15 -23.33 -60.02
C GLU A 186 -6.44 -23.79 -61.31
N GLU A 187 -6.09 -22.87 -62.21
CA GLU A 187 -5.49 -23.19 -63.51
C GLU A 187 -3.99 -22.91 -63.52
N ALA A 188 -3.18 -23.95 -63.73
CA ALA A 188 -1.74 -23.81 -63.96
C ALA A 188 -1.48 -23.30 -65.39
N PHE A 189 -0.49 -22.43 -65.58
CA PHE A 189 -0.09 -21.97 -66.92
C PHE A 189 0.36 -23.14 -67.80
N GLU A 190 0.14 -23.07 -69.11
CA GLU A 190 0.87 -23.94 -70.04
C GLU A 190 2.34 -23.49 -70.09
N LEU A 191 3.30 -24.42 -70.06
CA LEU A 191 4.74 -24.11 -70.02
C LEU A 191 5.19 -23.08 -71.08
N ARG A 192 4.63 -23.14 -72.30
CA ARG A 192 4.94 -22.17 -73.39
C ARG A 192 4.44 -20.76 -73.08
N SER A 193 3.22 -20.65 -72.55
CA SER A 193 2.64 -19.36 -72.14
C SER A 193 3.43 -18.74 -70.99
N PHE A 194 3.87 -19.59 -70.06
CA PHE A 194 4.69 -19.19 -68.92
C PHE A 194 6.06 -18.70 -69.36
N GLN A 195 6.77 -19.43 -70.23
CA GLN A 195 8.03 -18.97 -70.80
C GLN A 195 7.88 -17.63 -71.52
N SER A 196 6.79 -17.44 -72.27
CA SER A 196 6.51 -16.16 -72.95
C SER A 196 6.30 -14.98 -71.98
N LEU A 197 5.86 -15.23 -70.74
CA LEU A 197 5.79 -14.19 -69.70
C LEU A 197 7.19 -13.88 -69.15
N LEU A 198 8.03 -14.89 -68.95
CA LEU A 198 9.42 -14.69 -68.51
C LEU A 198 10.23 -13.90 -69.54
N ASP A 199 10.06 -14.21 -70.84
CA ASP A 199 10.75 -13.51 -71.92
C ASP A 199 10.45 -12.00 -71.94
N GLN A 200 9.26 -11.59 -71.49
CA GLN A 200 8.88 -10.16 -71.39
C GLN A 200 9.67 -9.41 -70.30
N TYR A 201 10.33 -10.11 -69.38
CA TYR A 201 11.16 -9.54 -68.32
C TYR A 201 12.66 -9.59 -68.63
N GLN A 202 13.08 -10.07 -69.81
CA GLN A 202 14.51 -10.26 -70.14
C GLN A 202 15.37 -9.01 -69.98
N LEU A 203 14.79 -7.82 -70.20
CA LEU A 203 15.46 -6.52 -70.09
C LEU A 203 15.14 -5.76 -68.79
N ILE A 204 14.42 -6.38 -67.84
CA ILE A 204 13.99 -5.76 -66.59
C ILE A 204 14.69 -6.46 -65.44
N GLY A 205 15.82 -5.89 -65.01
CA GLY A 205 16.56 -6.33 -63.85
C GLY A 205 16.03 -5.71 -62.55
N ASP A 206 16.79 -5.91 -61.48
CA ASP A 206 16.49 -5.40 -60.14
C ASP A 206 16.30 -3.86 -60.13
N ALA A 207 17.20 -3.12 -60.78
CA ALA A 207 17.15 -1.66 -60.82
C ALA A 207 15.91 -1.14 -61.57
N GLU A 208 15.60 -1.72 -62.74
CA GLU A 208 14.45 -1.34 -63.54
C GLU A 208 13.13 -1.67 -62.83
N LEU A 209 13.03 -2.84 -62.18
CA LEU A 209 11.84 -3.21 -61.43
C LEU A 209 11.61 -2.31 -60.21
N ARG A 210 12.67 -1.96 -59.46
CA ARG A 210 12.59 -0.97 -58.37
C ARG A 210 12.11 0.38 -58.86
N GLN A 211 12.65 0.87 -59.97
CA GLN A 211 12.23 2.16 -60.53
C GLN A 211 10.76 2.14 -60.94
N ASN A 212 10.26 1.03 -61.50
CA ASN A 212 8.84 0.87 -61.83
C ASN A 212 7.95 0.80 -60.57
N LEU A 213 8.40 0.11 -59.52
CA LEU A 213 7.71 0.08 -58.22
C LEU A 213 7.65 1.48 -57.59
N TYR A 214 8.75 2.22 -57.59
CA TYR A 214 8.81 3.59 -57.07
C TYR A 214 7.92 4.53 -57.86
N TYR A 215 7.92 4.42 -59.20
CA TYR A 215 6.98 5.18 -60.03
C TYR A 215 5.53 4.87 -59.65
N PHE A 216 5.17 3.59 -59.56
CA PHE A 216 3.81 3.18 -59.18
C PHE A 216 3.40 3.76 -57.82
N ILE A 217 4.20 3.56 -56.77
CA ILE A 217 3.83 4.00 -55.42
C ILE A 217 3.75 5.52 -55.32
N GLN A 218 4.59 6.26 -56.05
CA GLN A 218 4.52 7.72 -56.14
C GLN A 218 3.21 8.22 -56.79
N GLN A 219 2.60 7.43 -57.68
CA GLN A 219 1.30 7.77 -58.28
C GLN A 219 0.11 7.45 -57.37
N VAL A 220 0.18 6.40 -56.54
CA VAL A 220 -1.00 5.91 -55.79
C VAL A 220 -0.98 6.23 -54.30
N ALA A 221 0.18 6.32 -53.64
CA ALA A 221 0.26 6.54 -52.20
C ALA A 221 -0.21 7.92 -51.74
N PRO A 222 0.09 9.04 -52.44
CA PRO A 222 -0.45 10.36 -52.05
C PRO A 222 -1.98 10.38 -52.12
N LEU A 223 -2.55 9.70 -53.13
CA LEU A 223 -4.00 9.57 -53.22
C LEU A 223 -4.58 8.72 -52.09
N ALA A 224 -3.93 7.60 -51.77
CA ALA A 224 -4.34 6.78 -50.64
C ALA A 224 -4.34 7.58 -49.32
N GLU A 225 -3.34 8.44 -49.10
CA GLU A 225 -3.30 9.33 -47.94
C GLU A 225 -4.46 10.33 -47.92
N GLU A 226 -4.76 10.96 -49.05
CA GLU A 226 -5.93 11.86 -49.20
C GLU A 226 -7.25 11.15 -48.86
N LEU A 227 -7.39 9.89 -49.27
CA LEU A 227 -8.58 9.06 -49.03
C LEU A 227 -8.61 8.42 -47.64
N GLY A 228 -7.56 8.58 -46.82
CA GLY A 228 -7.42 7.92 -45.51
C GLY A 228 -7.15 6.42 -45.59
N LEU A 229 -6.71 5.93 -46.75
CA LEU A 229 -6.32 4.53 -46.98
C LEU A 229 -4.88 4.27 -46.54
N LYS A 230 -4.64 3.03 -46.12
CA LYS A 230 -3.32 2.48 -45.80
C LYS A 230 -2.93 1.46 -46.85
N LEU A 231 -1.98 1.80 -47.71
CA LEU A 231 -1.38 0.85 -48.65
C LEU A 231 -0.28 0.07 -47.94
N CYS A 232 -0.24 -1.25 -48.14
CA CYS A 232 0.83 -2.07 -47.61
C CYS A 232 1.36 -3.06 -48.63
N ILE A 233 2.66 -3.02 -48.90
CA ILE A 233 3.30 -3.98 -49.80
C ILE A 233 3.62 -5.27 -49.07
N HIS A 234 3.30 -6.41 -49.67
CA HIS A 234 3.75 -7.72 -49.23
C HIS A 234 5.21 -7.96 -49.68
N PRO A 235 6.11 -8.44 -48.80
CA PRO A 235 7.47 -8.79 -49.17
C PRO A 235 7.53 -10.01 -50.11
N ASP A 236 8.64 -10.19 -50.79
CA ASP A 236 8.80 -11.30 -51.74
C ASP A 236 8.73 -12.69 -51.06
N ASP A 237 8.01 -13.64 -51.66
CA ASP A 237 7.93 -15.03 -51.19
C ASP A 237 8.31 -16.04 -52.30
N PRO A 238 9.47 -16.71 -52.23
CA PRO A 238 10.56 -16.51 -51.29
C PRO A 238 11.37 -15.22 -51.56
N PRO A 239 12.15 -14.73 -50.58
CA PRO A 239 12.87 -13.45 -50.63
C PRO A 239 14.23 -13.54 -51.35
N PHE A 240 14.22 -14.16 -52.54
CA PHE A 240 15.38 -14.26 -53.43
C PHE A 240 14.95 -14.51 -54.89
N PRO A 241 15.75 -14.09 -55.89
CA PRO A 241 15.43 -14.23 -57.32
C PRO A 241 15.08 -15.65 -57.74
N LEU A 242 14.06 -15.78 -58.59
CA LEU A 242 13.57 -17.05 -59.16
C LEU A 242 13.43 -16.91 -60.67
N LEU A 243 13.82 -17.93 -61.44
CA LEU A 243 13.65 -17.97 -62.91
C LEU A 243 14.24 -16.76 -63.65
N GLY A 244 15.28 -16.13 -63.10
CA GLY A 244 15.87 -14.90 -63.63
C GLY A 244 15.10 -13.61 -63.30
N LEU A 245 13.97 -13.71 -62.60
CA LEU A 245 13.17 -12.57 -62.18
C LEU A 245 13.70 -11.97 -60.87
N PRO A 246 13.81 -10.64 -60.75
CA PRO A 246 14.25 -9.97 -59.53
C PRO A 246 13.20 -10.01 -58.42
N ARG A 247 13.66 -9.96 -57.17
CA ARG A 247 12.87 -9.83 -55.93
C ARG A 247 13.35 -8.57 -55.20
N VAL A 248 12.53 -7.52 -55.17
CA VAL A 248 12.93 -6.14 -54.80
C VAL A 248 12.39 -5.65 -53.45
N VAL A 249 11.72 -6.52 -52.70
CA VAL A 249 11.13 -6.28 -51.38
C VAL A 249 11.45 -7.46 -50.46
N SER A 250 12.74 -7.72 -50.23
CA SER A 250 13.24 -8.92 -49.54
C SER A 250 13.99 -8.64 -48.23
N THR A 251 14.52 -7.42 -48.07
CA THR A 251 15.39 -7.01 -46.95
C THR A 251 14.88 -5.75 -46.25
N GLU A 252 15.42 -5.47 -45.06
CA GLU A 252 15.17 -4.20 -44.36
C GLU A 252 15.49 -2.97 -45.21
N GLU A 253 16.59 -3.02 -45.96
CA GLU A 253 17.04 -1.91 -46.80
C GLU A 253 16.09 -1.68 -47.99
N ASP A 254 15.57 -2.74 -48.60
CA ASP A 254 14.55 -2.63 -49.66
C ASP A 254 13.31 -1.87 -49.16
N LEU A 255 12.85 -2.21 -47.94
CA LEU A 255 11.70 -1.56 -47.31
C LEU A 255 12.00 -0.09 -46.97
N ALA A 256 13.20 0.19 -46.44
CA ALA A 256 13.62 1.57 -46.16
C ALA A 256 13.59 2.44 -47.42
N GLN A 257 14.20 1.96 -48.51
CA GLN A 257 14.25 2.67 -49.79
C GLN A 257 12.86 2.90 -50.39
N LEU A 258 11.97 1.90 -50.29
CA LEU A 258 10.58 2.06 -50.76
C LEU A 258 9.82 3.13 -49.96
N LEU A 259 9.96 3.14 -48.63
CA LEU A 259 9.31 4.12 -47.78
C LEU A 259 9.86 5.54 -48.02
N GLU A 260 11.14 5.66 -48.38
CA GLU A 260 11.80 6.93 -48.73
C GLU A 260 11.39 7.42 -50.13
N ALA A 261 11.21 6.52 -51.10
CA ALA A 261 10.80 6.87 -52.45
C ALA A 261 9.43 7.60 -52.51
N CYS A 262 8.56 7.37 -51.51
CA CYS A 262 7.35 8.14 -51.29
C CYS A 262 7.05 8.25 -49.78
N PRO A 263 7.50 9.33 -49.10
CA PRO A 263 7.50 9.45 -47.65
C PRO A 263 6.15 9.94 -47.09
N VAL A 264 5.05 9.35 -47.56
CA VAL A 264 3.70 9.58 -47.04
C VAL A 264 3.29 8.45 -46.11
N SER A 265 2.46 8.73 -45.11
CA SER A 265 2.08 7.74 -44.08
C SER A 265 1.33 6.53 -44.68
N ALA A 266 0.57 6.77 -45.74
CA ALA A 266 -0.20 5.75 -46.46
C ALA A 266 0.67 4.72 -47.18
N ASN A 267 1.92 5.05 -47.54
CA ASN A 267 2.87 4.07 -48.09
C ASN A 267 3.40 3.21 -46.93
N GLY A 268 3.02 1.95 -46.84
CA GLY A 268 3.37 1.10 -45.70
C GLY A 268 3.71 -0.34 -46.05
N ILE A 269 3.82 -1.16 -45.01
CA ILE A 269 4.38 -2.51 -45.07
C ILE A 269 3.33 -3.54 -44.59
N THR A 270 3.20 -4.63 -45.35
CA THR A 270 2.61 -5.87 -44.84
C THR A 270 3.75 -6.68 -44.25
N PHE A 271 3.85 -6.72 -42.93
CA PHE A 271 4.96 -7.38 -42.25
C PHE A 271 4.71 -8.89 -42.21
N CYS A 272 5.20 -9.61 -43.21
CA CYS A 272 5.10 -11.07 -43.28
C CYS A 272 6.34 -11.73 -42.68
N THR A 273 6.18 -12.31 -41.49
CA THR A 273 7.27 -12.95 -40.77
C THR A 273 7.80 -14.19 -41.48
N GLY A 274 6.94 -14.91 -42.22
CA GLY A 274 7.34 -16.08 -43.01
C GLY A 274 8.20 -15.74 -44.22
N SER A 275 7.87 -14.67 -44.94
CA SER A 275 8.66 -14.24 -46.11
C SER A 275 9.99 -13.64 -45.68
N LEU A 276 9.95 -12.62 -44.81
CA LEU A 276 11.15 -11.93 -44.35
C LEU A 276 12.04 -12.84 -43.50
N GLY A 277 11.46 -13.77 -42.74
CA GLY A 277 12.16 -14.66 -41.82
C GLY A 277 12.87 -15.84 -42.47
N ILE A 278 12.63 -16.14 -43.76
CA ILE A 278 13.45 -17.10 -44.52
C ILE A 278 14.90 -16.63 -44.58
N ARG A 279 15.11 -15.32 -44.67
CA ARG A 279 16.44 -14.69 -44.64
C ARG A 279 17.01 -14.65 -43.22
N PRO A 280 18.12 -15.35 -42.93
CA PRO A 280 18.73 -15.29 -41.59
C PRO A 280 19.41 -13.95 -41.30
N ASP A 281 19.66 -13.12 -42.32
CA ASP A 281 20.24 -11.79 -42.23
C ASP A 281 19.22 -10.68 -41.92
N ASN A 282 17.91 -10.97 -41.91
CA ASN A 282 16.88 -10.04 -41.47
C ASN A 282 16.65 -10.18 -39.95
N ASP A 283 16.85 -9.10 -39.19
CA ASP A 283 16.39 -9.01 -37.79
C ASP A 283 14.97 -8.48 -37.75
N LEU A 284 14.00 -9.39 -37.70
CA LEU A 284 12.59 -9.02 -37.72
C LEU A 284 12.20 -8.11 -36.55
N THR A 285 12.81 -8.26 -35.37
CA THR A 285 12.46 -7.43 -34.21
C THR A 285 12.97 -6.01 -34.38
N ALA A 286 14.20 -5.83 -34.89
CA ALA A 286 14.75 -4.52 -35.20
C ALA A 286 13.92 -3.81 -36.30
N MET A 287 13.54 -4.56 -37.34
CA MET A 287 12.69 -4.05 -38.42
C MET A 287 11.31 -3.58 -37.91
N ILE A 288 10.70 -4.32 -36.98
CA ILE A 288 9.42 -3.90 -36.35
C ILE A 288 9.61 -2.57 -35.63
N ARG A 289 10.64 -2.44 -34.78
CA ARG A 289 10.90 -1.18 -34.05
C ARG A 289 11.15 -0.01 -34.99
N ARG A 290 11.91 -0.23 -36.06
CA ARG A 290 12.23 0.82 -37.04
C ARG A 290 11.02 1.28 -37.84
N PHE A 291 10.12 0.37 -38.19
CA PHE A 291 9.04 0.65 -39.14
C PHE A 291 7.63 0.55 -38.54
N TYR A 292 7.47 0.44 -37.21
CA TYR A 292 6.18 0.20 -36.56
C TYR A 292 5.06 1.13 -37.05
N ASP A 293 5.35 2.42 -37.17
CA ASP A 293 4.37 3.42 -37.63
C ASP A 293 3.94 3.22 -39.09
N ARG A 294 4.77 2.57 -39.90
CA ARG A 294 4.55 2.27 -41.33
C ARG A 294 4.10 0.84 -41.60
N ILE A 295 4.04 -0.04 -40.59
CA ILE A 295 3.45 -1.38 -40.73
C ILE A 295 1.92 -1.27 -40.65
N HIS A 296 1.20 -1.61 -41.71
CA HIS A 296 -0.26 -1.47 -41.76
C HIS A 296 -1.02 -2.79 -41.74
N PHE A 297 -0.33 -3.91 -41.96
CA PHE A 297 -0.88 -5.25 -41.90
C PHE A 297 0.20 -6.25 -41.50
N VAL A 298 -0.15 -7.32 -40.78
CA VAL A 298 0.82 -8.32 -40.30
C VAL A 298 0.38 -9.72 -40.68
N HIS A 299 1.30 -10.50 -41.25
CA HIS A 299 1.16 -11.95 -41.38
C HIS A 299 2.08 -12.61 -40.38
N LEU A 300 1.50 -13.36 -39.45
CA LEU A 300 2.26 -14.14 -38.48
C LEU A 300 2.24 -15.59 -38.93
N ARG A 301 3.39 -16.02 -39.45
CA ARG A 301 3.71 -17.42 -39.77
C ARG A 301 5.22 -17.64 -39.63
N THR A 302 5.67 -18.88 -39.67
CA THR A 302 7.10 -19.18 -39.55
C THR A 302 7.48 -20.35 -40.45
N THR A 303 8.68 -20.27 -41.02
CA THR A 303 9.26 -21.33 -41.83
C THR A 303 10.43 -21.97 -41.08
N LYS A 304 10.74 -23.23 -41.39
CA LYS A 304 11.96 -23.89 -40.93
C LYS A 304 12.89 -24.10 -42.12
N ARG A 305 14.07 -23.49 -42.08
CA ARG A 305 15.15 -23.77 -43.04
C ARG A 305 15.71 -25.16 -42.80
N GLU A 306 16.06 -25.82 -43.88
CA GLU A 306 16.68 -27.14 -43.83
C GLU A 306 18.21 -27.03 -43.92
N ALA A 307 18.90 -28.17 -44.01
CA ALA A 307 20.36 -28.21 -44.11
C ALA A 307 20.91 -27.32 -45.24
N ASN A 308 20.18 -27.22 -46.36
CA ASN A 308 20.39 -26.17 -47.34
C ASN A 308 19.55 -24.95 -46.94
N PRO A 309 20.13 -23.78 -46.67
CA PRO A 309 19.41 -22.61 -46.18
C PRO A 309 18.43 -22.01 -47.20
N ARG A 310 18.47 -22.42 -48.48
CA ARG A 310 17.46 -22.08 -49.49
C ARG A 310 16.27 -23.03 -49.51
N ASN A 311 16.37 -24.19 -48.87
CA ASN A 311 15.26 -25.10 -48.68
C ASN A 311 14.56 -24.77 -47.38
N PHE A 312 13.24 -24.76 -47.40
CA PHE A 312 12.43 -24.53 -46.20
C PHE A 312 11.04 -25.13 -46.34
N HIS A 313 10.40 -25.39 -45.20
CA HIS A 313 8.98 -25.74 -45.14
C HIS A 313 8.26 -24.82 -44.14
N GLU A 314 6.95 -24.67 -44.31
CA GLU A 314 6.11 -24.00 -43.31
C GLU A 314 6.12 -24.83 -42.02
N ALA A 315 6.38 -24.17 -40.90
CA ALA A 315 6.44 -24.82 -39.60
C ALA A 315 5.22 -24.44 -38.74
N ALA A 316 5.03 -25.15 -37.64
CA ALA A 316 4.07 -24.72 -36.62
C ALA A 316 4.48 -23.32 -36.13
N HIS A 317 3.49 -22.46 -35.83
CA HIS A 317 3.70 -21.02 -35.63
C HIS A 317 4.69 -20.67 -34.51
N LEU A 318 4.89 -21.59 -33.55
CA LEU A 318 5.80 -21.43 -32.41
C LEU A 318 7.12 -22.24 -32.52
N GLU A 319 7.33 -23.01 -33.60
CA GLU A 319 8.43 -23.99 -33.70
C GLU A 319 9.35 -23.80 -34.91
N GLY A 320 9.10 -22.78 -35.74
CA GLY A 320 9.96 -22.44 -36.88
C GLY A 320 11.21 -21.64 -36.50
N ASP A 321 11.81 -20.99 -37.48
CA ASP A 321 13.03 -20.20 -37.29
C ASP A 321 12.77 -18.77 -36.81
N VAL A 322 11.55 -18.26 -36.97
CA VAL A 322 11.14 -16.98 -36.38
C VAL A 322 10.77 -17.18 -34.92
N ASP A 323 11.43 -16.44 -34.03
CA ASP A 323 11.03 -16.33 -32.63
C ASP A 323 9.72 -15.54 -32.51
N MET A 324 8.61 -16.25 -32.57
CA MET A 324 7.27 -15.67 -32.54
C MET A 324 6.97 -14.97 -31.20
N TYR A 325 7.62 -15.38 -30.10
CA TYR A 325 7.48 -14.71 -28.82
C TYR A 325 8.10 -13.31 -28.87
N GLU A 326 9.34 -13.17 -29.31
CA GLU A 326 9.99 -11.86 -29.41
C GLU A 326 9.34 -10.96 -30.46
N VAL A 327 8.82 -11.52 -31.57
CA VAL A 327 8.05 -10.76 -32.57
C VAL A 327 6.77 -10.18 -31.98
N ILE A 328 5.90 -11.01 -31.38
CA ILE A 328 4.63 -10.54 -30.80
C ILE A 328 4.89 -9.58 -29.64
N LYS A 329 5.86 -9.90 -28.78
CA LYS A 329 6.27 -9.04 -27.67
C LYS A 329 6.74 -7.68 -28.15
N THR A 330 7.52 -7.61 -29.22
CA THR A 330 7.96 -6.34 -29.82
C THR A 330 6.76 -5.53 -30.30
N PHE A 331 5.82 -6.12 -31.06
CA PHE A 331 4.60 -5.42 -31.47
C PHE A 331 3.76 -4.90 -30.28
N VAL A 332 3.60 -5.70 -29.22
CA VAL A 332 2.88 -5.30 -28.00
C VAL A 332 3.59 -4.16 -27.25
N MET A 333 4.93 -4.17 -27.22
CA MET A 333 5.71 -3.11 -26.57
C MET A 333 5.59 -1.77 -27.31
N GLU A 334 5.74 -1.77 -28.64
CA GLU A 334 5.59 -0.55 -29.46
C GLU A 334 4.17 0.02 -29.36
N GLU A 335 3.13 -0.82 -29.37
CA GLU A 335 1.74 -0.38 -29.16
C GLU A 335 1.55 0.34 -27.82
N LYS A 336 2.14 -0.21 -26.75
CA LYS A 336 2.05 0.35 -25.39
C LYS A 336 2.82 1.65 -25.26
N GLN A 337 4.02 1.73 -25.84
CA GLN A 337 4.85 2.94 -25.80
C GLN A 337 4.12 4.10 -26.46
N ASN A 338 3.59 3.90 -27.66
CA ASN A 338 2.83 4.93 -28.37
C ASN A 338 1.56 5.37 -27.61
N THR A 339 0.86 4.44 -26.94
CA THR A 339 -0.30 4.77 -26.09
C THR A 339 0.08 5.62 -24.87
N THR A 340 1.27 5.38 -24.30
CA THR A 340 1.78 6.13 -23.14
C THR A 340 2.20 7.55 -23.53
N ASP A 341 2.70 7.72 -24.75
CA ASP A 341 3.08 9.01 -25.32
C ASP A 341 1.88 9.83 -25.86
N GLY A 342 0.64 9.37 -25.57
CA GLY A 342 -0.60 10.08 -25.91
C GLY A 342 -1.08 9.86 -27.35
N VAL A 343 -0.47 8.95 -28.10
CA VAL A 343 -0.93 8.54 -29.44
C VAL A 343 -2.00 7.45 -29.29
N ALA A 344 -3.14 7.59 -29.95
CA ALA A 344 -4.19 6.57 -29.90
C ALA A 344 -3.66 5.20 -30.38
N ALA A 345 -4.03 4.13 -29.67
CA ALA A 345 -3.58 2.78 -29.99
C ALA A 345 -3.89 2.42 -31.46
N LYS A 346 -2.84 2.03 -32.19
CA LYS A 346 -2.93 1.68 -33.61
C LYS A 346 -3.60 0.32 -33.76
N ALA A 347 -4.86 0.28 -34.21
CA ALA A 347 -5.54 -0.97 -34.56
C ALA A 347 -4.87 -1.62 -35.79
N LEU A 348 -3.98 -2.57 -35.55
CA LEU A 348 -3.19 -3.25 -36.59
C LEU A 348 -3.83 -4.59 -36.95
N PRO A 349 -4.36 -4.77 -38.18
CA PRO A 349 -4.88 -6.07 -38.59
C PRO A 349 -3.75 -7.10 -38.66
N MET A 350 -4.03 -8.32 -38.19
CA MET A 350 -3.12 -9.46 -38.25
C MET A 350 -3.85 -10.70 -38.73
N ARG A 351 -3.13 -11.62 -39.39
CA ARG A 351 -3.63 -12.96 -39.70
C ARG A 351 -2.58 -14.04 -39.39
N PRO A 352 -3.01 -15.23 -38.92
CA PRO A 352 -2.20 -16.44 -39.02
C PRO A 352 -2.12 -16.79 -40.50
N ASP A 353 -0.91 -17.02 -40.99
CA ASP A 353 -0.70 -17.31 -42.41
C ASP A 353 -0.10 -18.70 -42.60
N HIS A 354 -0.43 -19.36 -43.71
CA HIS A 354 0.05 -20.69 -44.07
C HIS A 354 -0.05 -21.75 -42.94
N GLY A 355 -1.25 -22.22 -42.65
CA GLY A 355 -1.50 -23.30 -41.68
C GLY A 355 -1.26 -24.70 -42.28
N HIS A 356 -0.83 -25.64 -41.45
CA HIS A 356 -0.71 -27.05 -41.84
C HIS A 356 -2.08 -27.68 -42.16
N GLN A 357 -2.13 -28.57 -43.12
CA GLN A 357 -3.30 -29.41 -43.36
C GLN A 357 -3.30 -30.55 -42.36
N MET A 358 -4.31 -30.63 -41.50
CA MET A 358 -4.35 -31.60 -40.40
C MET A 358 -5.77 -32.00 -40.03
N LEU A 359 -5.91 -33.13 -39.34
CA LEU A 359 -7.21 -33.67 -38.94
C LEU A 359 -8.15 -33.76 -40.16
N ASP A 360 -9.39 -33.28 -40.02
CA ASP A 360 -10.41 -33.31 -41.07
C ASP A 360 -10.03 -32.50 -42.32
N ASP A 361 -9.06 -31.56 -42.22
CA ASP A 361 -8.57 -30.86 -43.41
C ASP A 361 -7.84 -31.79 -44.37
N LEU A 362 -7.21 -32.88 -43.89
CA LEU A 362 -6.49 -33.86 -44.74
C LEU A 362 -7.41 -34.56 -45.75
N HIS A 363 -8.71 -34.56 -45.50
CA HIS A 363 -9.73 -35.17 -46.36
C HIS A 363 -10.51 -34.16 -47.19
N LYS A 364 -10.19 -32.86 -47.09
CA LYS A 364 -10.85 -31.76 -47.81
C LYS A 364 -9.91 -31.19 -48.88
N LYS A 365 -10.48 -30.80 -50.02
CA LYS A 365 -9.76 -29.93 -50.97
C LYS A 365 -9.70 -28.54 -50.35
N THR A 366 -8.51 -28.07 -50.00
CA THR A 366 -8.26 -26.74 -49.44
C THR A 366 -7.32 -25.96 -50.34
N TYR A 367 -7.36 -24.63 -50.26
CA TYR A 367 -6.32 -23.82 -50.88
C TYR A 367 -4.99 -24.09 -50.15
N PRO A 368 -3.87 -24.31 -50.87
CA PRO A 368 -2.59 -24.63 -50.24
C PRO A 368 -2.19 -23.59 -49.18
N GLY A 369 -1.93 -24.06 -47.94
CA GLY A 369 -1.62 -23.19 -46.80
C GLY A 369 -2.82 -22.51 -46.12
N TYR A 370 -4.04 -22.66 -46.65
CA TYR A 370 -5.24 -21.98 -46.15
C TYR A 370 -6.29 -22.96 -45.61
N SER A 371 -5.83 -24.06 -45.01
CA SER A 371 -6.67 -25.02 -44.27
C SER A 371 -7.42 -24.35 -43.11
N ALA A 372 -8.62 -24.83 -42.75
CA ALA A 372 -9.42 -24.22 -41.69
C ALA A 372 -8.84 -24.51 -40.29
N ILE A 373 -8.56 -25.78 -40.02
CA ILE A 373 -8.07 -26.28 -38.72
C ILE A 373 -6.62 -25.83 -38.50
N GLY A 374 -5.78 -25.89 -39.54
CA GLY A 374 -4.38 -25.42 -39.43
C GLY A 374 -4.29 -23.94 -39.05
N ARG A 375 -5.09 -23.09 -39.71
CA ARG A 375 -5.14 -21.66 -39.39
C ARG A 375 -5.84 -21.37 -38.07
N LEU A 376 -6.83 -22.17 -37.67
CA LEU A 376 -7.43 -22.11 -36.33
C LEU A 376 -6.39 -22.40 -35.24
N LYS A 377 -5.59 -23.46 -35.39
CA LYS A 377 -4.51 -23.81 -34.46
C LYS A 377 -3.50 -22.67 -34.37
N GLY A 378 -3.01 -22.18 -35.52
CA GLY A 378 -2.09 -21.04 -35.56
C GLY A 378 -2.67 -19.79 -34.89
N LEU A 379 -3.94 -19.45 -35.16
CA LEU A 379 -4.60 -18.32 -34.49
C LEU A 379 -4.67 -18.50 -32.98
N ALA A 380 -5.03 -19.69 -32.51
CA ALA A 380 -5.16 -19.99 -31.09
C ALA A 380 -3.80 -19.87 -30.37
N GLU A 381 -2.73 -20.37 -30.98
CA GLU A 381 -1.36 -20.26 -30.47
C GLU A 381 -0.93 -18.79 -30.36
N LEU A 382 -1.09 -18.02 -31.44
CA LEU A 382 -0.71 -16.61 -31.48
C LEU A 382 -1.50 -15.76 -30.48
N ARG A 383 -2.83 -15.96 -30.39
CA ARG A 383 -3.69 -15.23 -29.43
C ARG A 383 -3.39 -15.62 -27.99
N GLY A 384 -3.12 -16.89 -27.73
CA GLY A 384 -2.72 -17.37 -26.40
C GLY A 384 -1.39 -16.74 -25.97
N LEU A 385 -0.41 -16.70 -26.87
CA LEU A 385 0.90 -16.08 -26.66
C LEU A 385 0.78 -14.56 -26.43
N GLU A 386 0.03 -13.86 -27.28
CA GLU A 386 -0.23 -12.42 -27.13
C GLU A 386 -0.93 -12.12 -25.79
N LEU A 387 -1.98 -12.87 -25.45
CA LEU A 387 -2.70 -12.69 -24.19
C LEU A 387 -1.78 -12.92 -22.98
N ALA A 388 -0.92 -13.95 -23.03
CA ALA A 388 0.05 -14.24 -21.98
C ALA A 388 1.08 -13.12 -21.83
N ILE A 389 1.58 -12.55 -22.93
CA ILE A 389 2.51 -11.40 -22.93
C ILE A 389 1.81 -10.18 -22.32
N ARG A 390 0.62 -9.81 -22.82
CA ARG A 390 -0.16 -8.66 -22.31
C ARG A 390 -0.51 -8.80 -20.84
N ARG A 391 -0.95 -9.99 -20.40
CA ARG A 391 -1.23 -10.27 -18.98
C ARG A 391 0.04 -10.29 -18.15
N THR A 392 1.16 -10.79 -18.64
CA THR A 392 2.43 -10.73 -17.91
C THR A 392 2.87 -9.28 -17.70
N PHE A 393 2.68 -8.38 -18.67
CA PHE A 393 2.91 -6.95 -18.46
C PHE A 393 1.93 -6.34 -17.44
N LEU A 394 0.66 -6.73 -17.44
CA LEU A 394 -0.33 -6.30 -16.43
C LEU A 394 0.01 -6.84 -15.03
N THR A 395 0.41 -8.11 -14.94
CA THR A 395 0.84 -8.78 -13.71
C THR A 395 2.19 -8.26 -13.22
N LEU A 396 3.09 -7.81 -14.09
CA LEU A 396 4.32 -7.09 -13.73
C LEU A 396 4.05 -5.63 -13.37
N LEU A 397 2.97 -5.02 -13.88
CA LEU A 397 2.46 -3.73 -13.40
C LEU A 397 1.75 -3.88 -12.04
N LEU A 398 1.10 -5.01 -11.80
CA LEU A 398 0.50 -5.37 -10.51
C LEU A 398 1.55 -5.90 -9.52
N LEU A 399 2.63 -6.54 -9.96
CA LEU A 399 3.77 -6.97 -9.13
C LEU A 399 4.76 -5.83 -8.93
N GLY A 400 4.93 -4.95 -9.92
CA GLY A 400 5.61 -3.66 -9.79
C GLY A 400 4.80 -2.70 -8.93
N GLY A 401 3.47 -2.74 -9.06
CA GLY A 401 2.50 -2.15 -8.14
C GLY A 401 2.61 -2.76 -6.75
N CYS A 402 2.71 -4.08 -6.59
CA CYS A 402 2.92 -4.74 -5.30
C CYS A 402 4.35 -4.58 -4.76
N LEU A 403 5.35 -4.28 -5.59
CA LEU A 403 6.71 -3.92 -5.18
C LEU A 403 6.79 -2.44 -4.78
N LEU A 404 5.95 -1.58 -5.37
CA LEU A 404 5.69 -0.21 -4.90
C LEU A 404 4.79 -0.20 -3.65
N SER A 405 3.80 -1.09 -3.53
CA SER A 405 3.01 -1.34 -2.31
C SER A 405 3.82 -2.07 -1.24
N ALA A 406 4.93 -2.73 -1.59
CA ALA A 406 5.91 -3.23 -0.63
C ALA A 406 6.88 -2.12 -0.15
N LEU A 407 6.82 -0.93 -0.75
CA LEU A 407 7.52 0.28 -0.32
C LEU A 407 6.58 1.30 0.35
N ALA A 408 5.26 1.23 0.10
CA ALA A 408 4.26 2.06 0.75
C ALA A 408 4.26 1.80 2.26
N ASP A 409 4.29 2.86 3.06
CA ASP A 409 4.29 2.71 4.50
C ASP A 409 2.88 2.53 5.08
N ASP A 410 2.53 1.28 5.37
CA ASP A 410 1.27 0.89 6.01
C ASP A 410 1.20 1.19 7.52
N GLY A 411 2.20 1.91 8.07
CA GLY A 411 2.30 2.28 9.48
C GLY A 411 2.69 1.14 10.42
N TYR A 412 2.90 -0.10 9.95
CA TYR A 412 3.22 -1.24 10.81
C TYR A 412 4.56 -1.08 11.53
N ARG A 413 5.53 -0.42 10.90
CA ARG A 413 6.87 -0.23 11.48
C ARG A 413 6.94 0.90 12.50
N LEU A 414 5.84 1.65 12.69
CA LEU A 414 5.76 2.79 13.60
C LEU A 414 6.93 3.77 13.33
N TRP A 415 7.59 4.23 14.39
CA TRP A 415 8.80 5.06 14.33
C TRP A 415 10.09 4.26 14.14
N LEU A 416 10.04 2.92 14.00
CA LEU A 416 11.21 2.04 13.83
C LEU A 416 11.38 1.59 12.36
N LYS A 417 11.16 2.50 11.41
CA LYS A 417 11.19 2.19 9.97
C LYS A 417 12.56 1.74 9.46
N TYR A 418 13.64 2.32 10.00
CA TYR A 418 15.02 2.09 9.56
C TYR A 418 15.21 2.17 8.04
N ASP A 419 14.44 3.03 7.37
CA ASP A 419 14.60 3.28 5.93
C ASP A 419 15.95 3.94 5.63
N PRO A 420 16.56 3.69 4.46
CA PRO A 420 17.80 4.34 4.07
C PRO A 420 17.73 5.86 4.22
N LEU A 421 18.73 6.43 4.89
CA LEU A 421 18.80 7.87 5.09
C LEU A 421 19.10 8.59 3.76
N PRO A 422 18.61 9.82 3.55
CA PRO A 422 18.90 10.58 2.33
C PRO A 422 20.39 10.90 2.22
N VAL A 423 20.90 10.94 0.98
CA VAL A 423 22.31 11.25 0.66
C VAL A 423 22.66 12.66 1.10
N SER A 424 23.20 12.75 2.31
CA SER A 424 23.52 13.98 3.04
C SER A 424 24.92 13.88 3.63
N ALA A 425 25.49 15.00 4.06
CA ALA A 425 26.77 15.01 4.77
C ALA A 425 26.75 14.10 6.02
N VAL A 426 25.61 14.05 6.70
CA VAL A 426 25.38 13.22 7.89
C VAL A 426 25.35 11.72 7.56
N GLN A 427 24.71 11.30 6.47
CA GLN A 427 24.76 9.90 6.06
C GLN A 427 26.19 9.45 5.69
N LYS A 428 26.97 10.33 5.04
CA LYS A 428 28.38 10.06 4.72
C LYS A 428 29.21 9.89 6.00
N GLU A 429 28.97 10.74 7.00
CA GLU A 429 29.56 10.59 8.33
C GLU A 429 29.23 9.22 8.93
N TYR A 430 27.95 8.84 9.01
CA TYR A 430 27.55 7.57 9.60
C TYR A 430 28.16 6.36 8.87
N THR A 431 28.15 6.38 7.54
CA THR A 431 28.71 5.31 6.71
C THR A 431 30.22 5.12 6.93
N ALA A 432 30.93 6.22 7.20
CA ALA A 432 32.35 6.18 7.51
C ALA A 432 32.63 5.69 8.94
N LEU A 433 31.80 6.10 9.91
CA LEU A 433 32.05 5.87 11.34
C LEU A 433 31.45 4.58 11.90
N LEU A 434 30.41 4.02 11.30
CA LEU A 434 29.63 2.89 11.83
C LEU A 434 29.85 1.63 10.97
N THR A 435 31.08 1.12 10.93
CA THR A 435 31.46 0.01 10.02
C THR A 435 31.36 -1.39 10.63
N ALA A 436 31.37 -1.50 11.96
CA ALA A 436 31.32 -2.77 12.69
C ALA A 436 30.64 -2.59 14.05
N ILE A 437 30.22 -3.70 14.67
CA ILE A 437 29.69 -3.74 16.04
C ILE A 437 30.54 -4.72 16.86
N ALA A 438 31.06 -4.27 17.99
CA ALA A 438 31.62 -5.12 19.05
C ALA A 438 30.55 -5.37 20.14
N PRO A 439 30.03 -6.61 20.27
CA PRO A 439 28.99 -6.93 21.25
C PRO A 439 29.52 -6.83 22.69
N PRO A 440 28.64 -6.66 23.70
CA PRO A 440 29.04 -6.66 25.10
C PRO A 440 29.50 -8.07 25.54
N PRO A 441 30.31 -8.18 26.61
CA PRO A 441 30.68 -9.46 27.21
C PRO A 441 29.53 -10.03 28.07
N SER A 442 28.32 -10.18 27.50
CA SER A 442 27.14 -10.74 28.16
C SER A 442 26.31 -11.51 27.13
N ASP A 443 26.02 -12.78 27.45
CA ASP A 443 25.17 -13.65 26.64
C ASP A 443 23.69 -13.57 27.04
N SER A 444 23.30 -12.58 27.86
CA SER A 444 21.90 -12.43 28.25
C SER A 444 21.00 -12.15 27.03
N PRO A 445 19.73 -12.62 27.04
CA PRO A 445 18.80 -12.34 25.95
C PRO A 445 18.61 -10.84 25.67
N VAL A 446 18.73 -9.99 26.70
CA VAL A 446 18.62 -8.53 26.57
C VAL A 446 19.82 -7.95 25.81
N ALA A 447 21.05 -8.37 26.15
CA ALA A 447 22.25 -7.94 25.46
C ALA A 447 22.25 -8.40 23.98
N GLN A 448 21.84 -9.64 23.72
CA GLN A 448 21.70 -10.15 22.35
C GLN A 448 20.66 -9.36 21.54
N THR A 449 19.54 -9.00 22.18
CA THR A 449 18.50 -8.17 21.57
C THR A 449 19.03 -6.78 21.23
N ALA A 450 19.82 -6.16 22.11
CA ALA A 450 20.45 -4.86 21.86
C ALA A 450 21.39 -4.90 20.62
N VAL A 451 22.18 -5.96 20.48
CA VAL A 451 23.06 -6.16 19.30
C VAL A 451 22.25 -6.43 18.03
N LYS A 452 21.23 -7.29 18.11
CA LYS A 452 20.32 -7.63 16.99
C LYS A 452 19.65 -6.36 16.45
N GLU A 453 19.10 -5.54 17.34
CA GLU A 453 18.38 -4.33 16.98
C GLU A 453 19.33 -3.25 16.43
N LEU A 454 20.51 -3.07 17.03
CA LEU A 454 21.51 -2.14 16.51
C LEU A 454 21.94 -2.54 15.08
N ARG A 455 22.25 -3.83 14.86
CA ARG A 455 22.61 -4.31 13.52
C ARG A 455 21.48 -4.07 12.53
N LYS A 456 20.24 -4.45 12.87
CA LYS A 456 19.06 -4.24 12.02
C LYS A 456 18.89 -2.76 11.65
N GLY A 457 18.99 -1.87 12.65
CA GLY A 457 18.84 -0.43 12.44
C GLY A 457 19.96 0.16 11.58
N LEU A 458 21.22 -0.18 11.85
CA LEU A 458 22.35 0.32 11.06
C LEU A 458 22.34 -0.22 9.63
N GLU A 459 22.01 -1.50 9.43
CA GLU A 459 21.93 -2.10 8.09
C GLU A 459 20.84 -1.45 7.23
N GLY A 460 19.68 -1.16 7.82
CA GLY A 460 18.59 -0.45 7.16
C GLY A 460 18.94 1.01 6.85
N LEU A 461 19.29 1.79 7.88
CA LEU A 461 19.55 3.24 7.76
C LEU A 461 20.71 3.57 6.81
N LEU A 462 21.73 2.71 6.76
CA LEU A 462 22.93 2.91 5.93
C LEU A 462 22.89 2.15 4.61
N ASN A 463 21.88 1.28 4.40
CA ASN A 463 21.77 0.38 3.27
C ASN A 463 23.08 -0.40 3.00
N LYS A 464 23.71 -0.91 4.07
CA LYS A 464 25.01 -1.57 4.04
C LYS A 464 25.10 -2.64 5.11
N LYS A 465 25.70 -3.80 4.79
CA LYS A 465 25.96 -4.86 5.78
C LYS A 465 26.91 -4.39 6.88
N ILE A 466 26.58 -4.73 8.13
CA ILE A 466 27.38 -4.39 9.30
C ILE A 466 28.03 -5.65 9.88
N THR A 467 29.35 -5.65 9.96
CA THR A 467 30.12 -6.80 10.45
C THR A 467 30.09 -6.85 11.98
N LEU A 468 29.79 -8.02 12.55
CA LEU A 468 30.03 -8.29 13.96
C LEU A 468 31.49 -8.69 14.15
N GLN A 469 32.19 -8.03 15.07
CA GLN A 469 33.58 -8.32 15.39
C GLN A 469 33.71 -8.59 16.89
N THR A 470 34.62 -9.47 17.28
CA THR A 470 34.85 -9.79 18.71
C THR A 470 35.35 -8.58 19.49
N SER A 471 36.11 -7.70 18.84
CA SER A 471 36.52 -6.40 19.35
C SER A 471 36.73 -5.44 18.18
N VAL A 472 36.62 -4.14 18.46
CA VAL A 472 36.99 -3.06 17.53
C VAL A 472 38.14 -2.30 18.20
N SER A 473 39.21 -2.00 17.47
CA SER A 473 40.32 -1.20 18.02
C SER A 473 39.91 0.26 18.24
N ILE A 474 40.54 0.98 19.16
CA ILE A 474 40.32 2.43 19.37
C ILE A 474 40.64 3.24 18.09
N SER A 475 41.52 2.71 17.23
CA SER A 475 41.91 3.30 15.95
C SER A 475 40.97 2.96 14.78
N GLU A 476 39.94 2.13 15.00
CA GLU A 476 38.98 1.65 14.01
C GLU A 476 37.59 2.26 14.22
N ASN A 477 36.84 2.38 13.12
CA ASN A 477 35.47 2.86 13.14
C ASN A 477 34.53 1.70 13.52
N GLY A 478 33.54 1.97 14.37
CA GLY A 478 32.56 0.99 14.81
C GLY A 478 31.84 1.39 16.09
N VAL A 479 30.82 0.62 16.44
CA VAL A 479 30.08 0.75 17.70
C VAL A 479 30.57 -0.29 18.69
N VAL A 480 30.83 0.11 19.93
CA VAL A 480 31.27 -0.77 21.01
C VAL A 480 30.31 -0.68 22.19
N PHE A 481 29.79 -1.82 22.62
CA PHE A 481 29.02 -1.91 23.87
C PHE A 481 29.96 -2.05 25.07
N THR A 482 29.76 -1.22 26.09
CA THR A 482 30.56 -1.23 27.32
C THR A 482 29.63 -1.43 28.52
N LEU A 483 29.74 -2.59 29.19
CA LEU A 483 29.08 -2.82 30.47
C LEU A 483 29.99 -2.33 31.59
N ASN A 484 29.60 -1.24 32.27
CA ASN A 484 30.38 -0.62 33.33
C ASN A 484 29.51 -0.43 34.59
N PRO A 485 29.54 -1.40 35.52
CA PRO A 485 28.78 -1.32 36.77
C PRO A 485 29.14 -0.10 37.65
N SER A 486 30.33 0.48 37.46
CA SER A 486 30.82 1.65 38.22
C SER A 486 30.50 3.00 37.55
N ALA A 487 29.83 3.01 36.39
CA ALA A 487 29.45 4.25 35.71
C ALA A 487 28.53 5.13 36.59
N LYS A 488 28.56 6.45 36.39
CA LYS A 488 27.63 7.39 37.07
C LYS A 488 26.30 7.47 36.32
N LEU A 489 25.62 6.34 36.22
CA LEU A 489 24.33 6.15 35.55
C LEU A 489 23.33 5.49 36.49
N ASP A 490 22.04 5.61 36.21
CA ASP A 490 21.02 4.80 36.86
C ASP A 490 21.04 3.37 36.31
N ALA A 491 20.33 2.44 36.95
CA ALA A 491 20.36 1.02 36.58
C ALA A 491 19.96 0.78 35.11
N GLU A 492 19.01 1.56 34.60
CA GLU A 492 18.54 1.51 33.21
C GLU A 492 19.14 2.63 32.34
N GLY A 493 20.02 3.49 32.89
CA GLY A 493 20.62 4.61 32.17
C GLY A 493 21.73 4.20 31.21
N TYR A 494 22.06 5.10 30.28
CA TYR A 494 23.11 4.90 29.28
C TYR A 494 23.87 6.19 28.96
N HIS A 495 25.09 6.02 28.43
CA HIS A 495 25.96 7.09 27.92
C HIS A 495 26.41 6.74 26.50
N LEU A 496 26.11 7.64 25.55
CA LEU A 496 26.55 7.56 24.16
C LEU A 496 27.67 8.57 23.94
N TYR A 497 28.86 8.13 23.55
CA TYR A 497 29.96 9.05 23.31
C TYR A 497 30.98 8.55 22.30
N ARG A 498 31.85 9.45 21.83
CA ARG A 498 33.00 9.11 20.97
C ARG A 498 34.26 8.91 21.78
N LYS A 499 34.98 7.80 21.53
CA LYS A 499 36.31 7.53 22.08
C LYS A 499 37.27 7.16 20.96
N GLY A 500 38.15 8.08 20.58
CA GLY A 500 38.98 7.92 19.38
C GLY A 500 38.10 7.78 18.14
N LYS A 501 38.20 6.65 17.43
CA LYS A 501 37.35 6.35 16.26
C LYS A 501 36.08 5.56 16.57
N GLN A 502 35.85 5.20 17.83
CA GLN A 502 34.72 4.38 18.26
C GLN A 502 33.53 5.23 18.71
N THR A 503 32.33 4.71 18.47
CA THR A 503 31.10 5.16 19.11
C THR A 503 30.77 4.18 20.23
N ILE A 504 30.69 4.65 21.48
CA ILE A 504 30.49 3.81 22.66
C ILE A 504 29.03 3.88 23.09
N ILE A 505 28.44 2.73 23.40
CA ILE A 505 27.19 2.60 24.17
C ILE A 505 27.58 2.03 25.54
N GLU A 506 27.68 2.89 26.55
CA GLU A 506 28.03 2.48 27.92
C GLU A 506 26.78 2.43 28.81
N ALA A 507 26.65 1.39 29.63
CA ALA A 507 25.59 1.28 30.63
C ALA A 507 26.00 0.41 31.83
N LYS A 508 25.25 0.51 32.94
CA LYS A 508 25.43 -0.35 34.13
C LYS A 508 24.90 -1.76 33.95
N THR A 509 23.81 -1.91 33.20
CA THR A 509 23.09 -3.17 33.00
C THR A 509 22.80 -3.39 31.52
N GLU A 510 22.46 -4.61 31.15
CA GLU A 510 22.08 -4.97 29.79
C GLU A 510 20.82 -4.25 29.32
N LYS A 511 19.89 -3.91 30.23
CA LYS A 511 18.74 -3.05 29.90
C LYS A 511 19.18 -1.66 29.47
N GLY A 512 20.14 -1.07 30.17
CA GLY A 512 20.71 0.22 29.79
C GLY A 512 21.40 0.15 28.41
N LEU A 513 22.08 -0.96 28.08
CA LEU A 513 22.62 -1.16 26.73
C LEU A 513 21.51 -1.21 25.67
N LEU A 514 20.40 -1.91 25.93
CA LEU A 514 19.24 -1.95 25.03
C LEU A 514 18.63 -0.56 24.80
N TYR A 515 18.38 0.19 25.86
CA TYR A 515 17.83 1.55 25.74
C TYR A 515 18.84 2.50 25.08
N GLY A 516 20.14 2.32 25.32
CA GLY A 516 21.22 3.05 24.65
C GLY A 516 21.30 2.76 23.15
N THR A 517 21.07 1.51 22.73
CA THR A 517 20.90 1.15 21.31
C THR A 517 19.77 1.94 20.68
N PHE A 518 18.57 1.93 21.27
CA PHE A 518 17.45 2.70 20.74
C PHE A 518 17.69 4.22 20.80
N GLY A 519 18.40 4.71 21.81
CA GLY A 519 18.84 6.09 21.91
C GLY A 519 19.77 6.49 20.75
N LEU A 520 20.74 5.64 20.42
CA LEU A 520 21.62 5.85 19.26
C LEU A 520 20.82 5.79 17.95
N LEU A 521 19.97 4.79 17.76
CA LEU A 521 19.17 4.67 16.52
C LEU A 521 18.22 5.85 16.33
N ARG A 522 17.59 6.35 17.40
CA ARG A 522 16.80 7.58 17.37
C ARG A 522 17.65 8.78 16.99
N HIS A 523 18.84 8.94 17.57
CA HIS A 523 19.80 10.01 17.21
C HIS A 523 20.15 9.98 15.71
N LEU A 524 20.38 8.80 15.15
CA LEU A 524 20.65 8.63 13.72
C LEU A 524 19.41 8.92 12.84
N GLN A 525 18.24 8.38 13.19
CA GLN A 525 16.99 8.59 12.44
C GLN A 525 16.57 10.06 12.39
N THR A 526 16.93 10.83 13.42
CA THR A 526 16.66 12.27 13.55
C THR A 526 17.79 13.16 13.01
N LEU A 527 18.81 12.56 12.37
CA LEU A 527 19.95 13.20 11.71
C LEU A 527 20.92 13.92 12.67
N GLY A 528 21.10 13.43 13.89
CA GLY A 528 22.06 13.96 14.85
C GLY A 528 23.51 13.64 14.48
N SER A 529 24.42 14.61 14.62
CA SER A 529 25.86 14.43 14.35
C SER A 529 26.50 13.40 15.28
N LEU A 530 27.40 12.54 14.76
CA LEU A 530 28.24 11.68 15.61
C LEU A 530 29.53 12.39 16.06
N THR A 531 29.96 13.40 15.32
CA THR A 531 31.07 14.27 15.70
C THR A 531 30.72 15.01 16.98
N GLY A 532 31.54 14.82 18.01
CA GLY A 532 31.31 15.41 19.33
C GLY A 532 30.15 14.79 20.12
N LEU A 533 29.66 13.60 19.73
CA LEU A 533 28.62 12.90 20.49
C LEU A 533 29.08 12.67 21.95
N ASP A 534 28.27 13.18 22.88
CA ASP A 534 28.40 13.01 24.33
C ASP A 534 27.00 13.20 24.95
N LEU A 535 26.24 12.10 25.07
CA LEU A 535 24.84 12.11 25.52
C LEU A 535 24.65 11.12 26.66
N VAL A 536 24.32 11.65 27.84
CA VAL A 536 23.95 10.86 29.02
C VAL A 536 22.42 10.89 29.17
N SER A 537 21.80 9.74 29.39
CA SER A 537 20.35 9.65 29.61
C SER A 537 20.01 8.65 30.71
N ASN A 538 19.20 9.10 31.67
CA ASN A 538 18.69 8.28 32.77
C ASN A 538 17.16 8.43 32.84
N PRO A 539 16.41 7.33 33.08
CA PRO A 539 14.98 7.44 33.29
C PRO A 539 14.67 8.08 34.64
N LYS A 540 13.73 9.02 34.67
CA LYS A 540 13.28 9.69 35.90
C LYS A 540 12.28 8.86 36.72
N ILE A 541 11.58 7.91 36.09
CA ILE A 541 10.53 7.10 36.71
C ILE A 541 10.91 5.61 36.55
N GLN A 542 10.80 4.83 37.63
CA GLN A 542 11.23 3.43 37.66
C GLN A 542 10.32 2.50 36.86
N LEU A 543 9.00 2.53 37.10
CA LEU A 543 8.02 1.73 36.38
C LEU A 543 7.30 2.58 35.32
N ARG A 544 7.48 2.24 34.05
CA ARG A 544 6.94 2.98 32.91
C ARG A 544 6.03 2.04 32.14
N MET A 545 4.73 2.15 32.40
CA MET A 545 3.74 1.11 32.16
C MET A 545 2.77 1.43 31.02
N LEU A 546 2.36 0.40 30.28
CA LEU A 546 1.09 0.44 29.53
C LEU A 546 0.04 -0.45 30.19
N ASN A 547 -1.18 0.05 30.24
CA ASN A 547 -2.36 -0.68 30.69
C ASN A 547 -3.24 -1.01 29.49
N HIS A 548 -3.45 -2.29 29.23
CA HIS A 548 -4.35 -2.78 28.18
C HIS A 548 -5.74 -3.01 28.76
N TRP A 549 -6.77 -2.48 28.11
CA TRP A 549 -8.17 -2.71 28.48
C TRP A 549 -8.76 -3.89 27.70
N ASP A 550 -7.96 -4.94 27.57
CA ASP A 550 -8.20 -6.07 26.67
C ASP A 550 -8.98 -7.18 27.38
N ASN A 551 -10.08 -7.61 26.76
CA ASN A 551 -10.95 -8.64 27.29
C ASN A 551 -10.51 -10.04 26.83
N VAL A 552 -10.93 -11.06 27.57
CA VAL A 552 -10.62 -12.48 27.28
C VAL A 552 -11.11 -12.95 25.91
N LEU A 553 -12.11 -12.28 25.32
CA LEU A 553 -12.68 -12.60 24.01
C LEU A 553 -11.98 -11.90 22.85
N GLY A 554 -10.92 -11.13 23.11
CA GLY A 554 -10.17 -10.40 22.09
C GLY A 554 -10.76 -9.04 21.72
N THR A 555 -11.83 -8.58 22.36
CA THR A 555 -12.28 -7.17 22.26
C THR A 555 -11.47 -6.28 23.19
N ILE A 556 -11.38 -4.98 22.91
CA ILE A 556 -10.76 -3.99 23.79
C ILE A 556 -11.84 -3.01 24.27
N GLU A 557 -11.98 -2.82 25.58
CA GLU A 557 -12.83 -1.77 26.13
C GLU A 557 -12.20 -0.40 25.85
N ARG A 558 -12.96 0.48 25.20
CA ARG A 558 -12.46 1.76 24.65
C ARG A 558 -11.26 1.58 23.69
N GLY A 559 -11.26 0.48 22.95
CA GLY A 559 -10.32 0.25 21.86
C GLY A 559 -10.91 0.66 20.52
N TYR A 560 -10.16 1.48 19.81
CA TYR A 560 -10.58 2.09 18.53
C TYR A 560 -9.67 1.67 17.36
N ALA A 561 -8.73 0.77 17.62
CA ALA A 561 -7.66 0.34 16.73
C ALA A 561 -7.73 -1.17 16.40
N GLY A 562 -8.96 -1.70 16.29
CA GLY A 562 -9.21 -3.13 16.04
C GLY A 562 -9.34 -3.97 17.31
N SER A 563 -9.10 -5.28 17.19
CA SER A 563 -9.17 -6.24 18.30
C SER A 563 -7.89 -6.22 19.15
N SER A 564 -7.92 -6.90 20.30
CA SER A 564 -6.75 -7.16 21.14
C SER A 564 -5.61 -7.73 20.30
N LEU A 565 -4.39 -7.29 20.60
CA LEU A 565 -3.18 -7.91 20.05
C LEU A 565 -3.08 -9.36 20.51
N TRP A 566 -3.50 -9.66 21.74
CA TRP A 566 -3.32 -10.95 22.39
C TRP A 566 -4.33 -11.98 21.86
N LYS A 567 -3.86 -12.89 21.02
CA LYS A 567 -4.69 -13.99 20.49
C LYS A 567 -4.83 -15.12 21.52
N TRP A 568 -5.59 -14.86 22.59
CA TRP A 568 -5.71 -15.76 23.74
C TRP A 568 -6.08 -17.21 23.37
N TYR A 569 -6.89 -17.43 22.33
CA TYR A 569 -7.30 -18.77 21.91
C TYR A 569 -6.21 -19.55 21.15
N GLU A 570 -5.20 -18.86 20.63
CA GLU A 570 -4.07 -19.46 19.89
C GLU A 570 -2.84 -19.70 20.77
N LEU A 571 -2.73 -18.99 21.90
CA LEU A 571 -1.61 -19.10 22.82
C LEU A 571 -1.69 -20.38 23.69
N PRO A 572 -0.56 -21.01 24.03
CA PRO A 572 0.81 -20.69 23.60
C PRO A 572 1.24 -21.34 22.27
N GLU A 573 0.41 -22.22 21.68
CA GLU A 573 0.80 -23.08 20.56
C GLU A 573 1.17 -22.29 19.29
N ARG A 574 0.54 -21.12 19.08
CA ARG A 574 0.83 -20.21 17.98
C ARG A 574 1.15 -18.81 18.50
N MET A 575 2.39 -18.38 18.26
CA MET A 575 2.87 -17.05 18.60
C MET A 575 2.73 -16.10 17.40
N ASP A 576 2.05 -14.98 17.59
CA ASP A 576 1.99 -13.92 16.59
C ASP A 576 3.31 -13.13 16.59
N PRO A 577 4.00 -12.97 15.44
CA PRO A 577 5.23 -12.17 15.36
C PRO A 577 5.05 -10.72 15.86
N ARG A 578 3.82 -10.18 15.83
CA ARG A 578 3.51 -8.85 16.36
C ARG A 578 3.81 -8.69 17.84
N TYR A 579 3.88 -9.77 18.62
CA TYR A 579 4.28 -9.69 20.03
C TYR A 579 5.72 -9.18 20.19
N GLU A 580 6.63 -9.63 19.31
CA GLU A 580 8.01 -9.15 19.29
C GLU A 580 8.06 -7.69 18.85
N ASP A 581 7.34 -7.32 17.80
CA ASP A 581 7.32 -5.94 17.30
C ASP A 581 6.69 -4.95 18.30
N TYR A 582 5.66 -5.36 19.04
CA TYR A 582 5.09 -4.61 20.16
C TYR A 582 6.13 -4.40 21.27
N ALA A 583 6.87 -5.45 21.63
CA ALA A 583 7.92 -5.35 22.66
C ALA A 583 9.07 -4.43 22.20
N ARG A 584 9.46 -4.52 20.92
CA ARG A 584 10.44 -3.62 20.28
C ARG A 584 10.00 -2.16 20.37
N ALA A 585 8.75 -1.86 19.97
CA ALA A 585 8.21 -0.50 20.01
C ALA A 585 8.23 0.08 21.42
N ASN A 586 7.76 -0.67 22.42
CA ASN A 586 7.76 -0.23 23.82
C ASN A 586 9.17 0.00 24.37
N ALA A 587 10.10 -0.94 24.17
CA ALA A 587 11.47 -0.79 24.63
C ALA A 587 12.18 0.41 23.99
N SER A 588 11.86 0.73 22.74
CA SER A 588 12.47 1.87 22.03
C SER A 588 12.18 3.25 22.62
N ILE A 589 11.06 3.36 23.32
CA ILE A 589 10.66 4.56 24.06
C ILE A 589 10.76 4.36 25.58
N GLY A 590 11.42 3.28 26.03
CA GLY A 590 11.76 3.04 27.42
C GLY A 590 10.64 2.44 28.28
N ILE A 591 9.49 2.07 27.72
CA ILE A 591 8.44 1.36 28.48
C ILE A 591 8.98 0.00 28.92
N ASN A 592 8.85 -0.31 30.22
CA ASN A 592 9.45 -1.49 30.84
C ASN A 592 8.44 -2.37 31.59
N ALA A 593 7.15 -2.06 31.48
CA ALA A 593 6.10 -2.84 32.13
C ALA A 593 4.77 -2.74 31.35
N VAL A 594 4.00 -3.84 31.33
CA VAL A 594 2.71 -3.90 30.62
C VAL A 594 1.71 -4.74 31.42
N ALA A 595 0.57 -4.16 31.77
CA ALA A 595 -0.61 -4.91 32.20
C ALA A 595 -1.39 -5.36 30.96
N VAL A 596 -1.47 -6.67 30.71
CA VAL A 596 -1.94 -7.23 29.41
C VAL A 596 -3.46 -7.45 29.33
N ASN A 597 -4.22 -7.12 30.38
CA ASN A 597 -5.64 -7.39 30.43
C ASN A 597 -6.43 -6.30 31.15
N ASN A 598 -7.73 -6.26 30.83
CA ASN A 598 -8.65 -5.23 31.29
C ASN A 598 -8.71 -5.09 32.82
N VAL A 599 -8.79 -3.85 33.27
CA VAL A 599 -9.00 -3.44 34.66
C VAL A 599 -10.38 -3.87 35.17
N ASN A 600 -11.39 -3.98 34.30
CA ASN A 600 -12.62 -4.73 34.57
C ASN A 600 -12.31 -6.22 34.48
N ALA A 601 -11.60 -6.70 35.49
CA ALA A 601 -10.77 -7.89 35.38
C ALA A 601 -11.60 -9.18 35.41
N SER A 602 -11.28 -10.12 34.51
CA SER A 602 -11.82 -11.47 34.56
C SER A 602 -11.01 -12.34 35.52
N ALA A 603 -11.70 -13.06 36.42
CA ALA A 603 -11.08 -14.08 37.26
C ALA A 603 -10.40 -15.20 36.42
N ARG A 604 -10.76 -15.35 35.14
CA ARG A 604 -10.16 -16.33 34.22
C ARG A 604 -8.64 -16.18 34.11
N PHE A 605 -8.08 -14.97 34.24
CA PHE A 605 -6.63 -14.76 34.19
C PHE A 605 -5.87 -15.40 35.36
N MET A 606 -6.54 -15.84 36.43
CA MET A 606 -5.94 -16.52 37.57
C MET A 606 -5.99 -18.06 37.45
N THR A 607 -6.50 -18.61 36.34
CA THR A 607 -6.51 -20.07 36.12
C THR A 607 -5.21 -20.54 35.46
N ALA A 608 -4.82 -21.79 35.70
CA ALA A 608 -3.62 -22.38 35.09
C ALA A 608 -3.59 -22.26 33.55
N GLU A 609 -4.75 -22.45 32.90
CA GLU A 609 -4.90 -22.31 31.44
C GLU A 609 -4.42 -20.94 30.95
N TYR A 610 -4.87 -19.85 31.61
CA TYR A 610 -4.51 -18.50 31.19
C TYR A 610 -3.11 -18.10 31.66
N LEU A 611 -2.64 -18.58 32.80
CA LEU A 611 -1.29 -18.27 33.27
C LEU A 611 -0.22 -18.79 32.30
N ILE A 612 -0.42 -19.94 31.64
CA ILE A 612 0.46 -20.44 30.58
C ILE A 612 0.45 -19.50 29.36
N LYS A 613 -0.72 -18.94 28.99
CA LYS A 613 -0.85 -17.97 27.89
C LYS A 613 -0.13 -16.65 28.22
N VAL A 614 -0.28 -16.16 29.45
CA VAL A 614 0.42 -14.96 29.93
C VAL A 614 1.93 -15.19 29.98
N LYS A 615 2.38 -16.38 30.39
CA LYS A 615 3.79 -16.76 30.35
C LYS A 615 4.37 -16.64 28.93
N ALA A 616 3.63 -17.11 27.92
CA ALA A 616 4.08 -17.01 26.53
C ALA A 616 4.32 -15.56 26.08
N LEU A 617 3.46 -14.61 26.49
CA LEU A 617 3.69 -13.18 26.27
C LEU A 617 4.91 -12.67 27.05
N ALA A 618 5.02 -13.03 28.34
CA ALA A 618 6.14 -12.63 29.18
C ALA A 618 7.49 -13.11 28.62
N ASP A 619 7.54 -14.30 28.03
CA ASP A 619 8.74 -14.85 27.41
C ASP A 619 9.19 -14.03 26.19
N VAL A 620 8.26 -13.47 25.42
CA VAL A 620 8.57 -12.57 24.29
C VAL A 620 9.02 -11.19 24.78
N PHE A 621 8.43 -10.70 25.87
CA PHE A 621 8.67 -9.34 26.37
C PHE A 621 9.97 -9.22 27.18
N ARG A 622 10.39 -10.30 27.85
CA ARG A 622 11.57 -10.33 28.73
C ARG A 622 12.89 -9.92 28.05
N PRO A 623 13.23 -10.39 26.83
CA PRO A 623 14.43 -9.92 26.11
C PRO A 623 14.43 -8.42 25.81
N TYR A 624 13.26 -7.77 25.82
CA TYR A 624 13.11 -6.33 25.65
C TYR A 624 13.09 -5.56 26.98
N GLY A 625 13.34 -6.25 28.10
CA GLY A 625 13.38 -5.65 29.43
C GLY A 625 12.01 -5.33 30.03
N ILE A 626 10.92 -5.81 29.42
CA ILE A 626 9.55 -5.50 29.79
C ILE A 626 8.98 -6.58 30.72
N LYS A 627 8.49 -6.17 31.89
CA LYS A 627 7.78 -7.04 32.84
C LYS A 627 6.29 -7.10 32.54
N VAL A 628 5.68 -8.27 32.68
CA VAL A 628 4.23 -8.43 32.58
C VAL A 628 3.57 -8.22 33.94
N PHE A 629 2.45 -7.50 33.95
CA PHE A 629 1.52 -7.32 35.05
C PHE A 629 0.15 -7.90 34.65
N LEU A 630 -0.68 -8.23 35.64
CA LEU A 630 -2.07 -8.62 35.41
C LEU A 630 -3.03 -7.73 36.20
N SER A 631 -4.08 -7.28 35.54
CA SER A 631 -5.26 -6.76 36.23
C SER A 631 -5.99 -7.93 36.89
N VAL A 632 -6.28 -7.83 38.19
CA VAL A 632 -6.87 -8.94 38.95
C VAL A 632 -8.29 -8.65 39.40
N ASN A 633 -9.15 -9.66 39.31
CA ASN A 633 -10.49 -9.61 39.90
C ASN A 633 -10.38 -9.87 41.41
N PHE A 634 -10.73 -8.88 42.23
CA PHE A 634 -10.60 -9.00 43.68
C PHE A 634 -11.41 -10.17 44.28
N ALA A 635 -12.52 -10.54 43.63
CA ALA A 635 -13.37 -11.67 44.04
C ALA A 635 -12.91 -13.04 43.47
N ALA A 636 -11.75 -13.11 42.80
CA ALA A 636 -11.21 -14.36 42.25
C ALA A 636 -11.18 -15.52 43.27
N PRO A 637 -10.79 -15.34 44.56
CA PRO A 637 -10.80 -16.42 45.53
C PRO A 637 -12.18 -17.08 45.69
N ARG A 638 -13.26 -16.29 45.74
CA ARG A 638 -14.64 -16.81 45.84
C ARG A 638 -15.15 -17.39 44.53
N ILE A 639 -14.75 -16.80 43.40
CA ILE A 639 -15.23 -17.22 42.06
C ILE A 639 -14.58 -18.55 41.66
N LEU A 640 -13.26 -18.64 41.78
CA LEU A 640 -12.48 -19.82 41.41
C LEU A 640 -12.42 -20.85 42.53
N GLY A 641 -12.52 -20.42 43.79
CA GLY A 641 -12.56 -21.31 44.95
C GLY A 641 -13.63 -22.38 44.84
N LYS A 642 -14.77 -22.12 44.18
CA LYS A 642 -15.78 -23.16 43.91
C LYS A 642 -15.23 -24.43 43.22
N TRP A 643 -14.14 -24.30 42.47
CA TRP A 643 -13.47 -25.37 41.74
C TRP A 643 -12.14 -25.80 42.38
N GLU A 644 -11.36 -24.84 42.89
CA GLU A 644 -10.00 -25.09 43.43
C GLU A 644 -10.00 -25.39 44.93
N THR A 645 -10.86 -24.71 45.70
CA THR A 645 -10.97 -24.76 47.17
C THR A 645 -12.43 -24.55 47.61
N PRO A 646 -13.34 -25.54 47.42
CA PRO A 646 -14.80 -25.34 47.50
C PRO A 646 -15.33 -24.76 48.82
N GLU A 647 -14.56 -24.89 49.89
CA GLU A 647 -14.78 -24.30 51.21
C GLU A 647 -14.60 -22.76 51.25
N LEU A 648 -13.84 -22.17 50.33
CA LEU A 648 -13.56 -20.73 50.27
C LEU A 648 -14.73 -19.96 49.62
N LYS A 649 -15.62 -19.42 50.46
CA LYS A 649 -16.85 -18.72 50.03
C LYS A 649 -16.78 -17.19 50.09
N THR A 650 -15.64 -16.62 50.45
CA THR A 650 -15.44 -15.18 50.68
C THR A 650 -14.23 -14.65 49.91
N SER A 651 -14.11 -13.32 49.85
CA SER A 651 -12.91 -12.62 49.36
C SER A 651 -12.54 -11.45 50.29
N ASP A 652 -12.92 -11.55 51.57
CA ASP A 652 -12.49 -10.60 52.61
C ASP A 652 -10.94 -10.66 52.75
N PRO A 653 -10.21 -9.55 52.53
CA PRO A 653 -8.74 -9.55 52.59
C PRO A 653 -8.17 -9.85 53.99
N LEU A 654 -8.99 -9.78 55.04
CA LEU A 654 -8.58 -10.14 56.40
C LEU A 654 -8.87 -11.61 56.76
N ASP A 655 -9.56 -12.37 55.89
CA ASP A 655 -9.75 -13.80 56.09
C ASP A 655 -8.44 -14.56 55.81
N PRO A 656 -7.92 -15.37 56.77
CA PRO A 656 -6.66 -16.09 56.60
C PRO A 656 -6.63 -17.03 55.38
N GLN A 657 -7.77 -17.62 54.99
CA GLN A 657 -7.84 -18.50 53.83
C GLN A 657 -7.75 -17.71 52.51
N VAL A 658 -8.31 -16.50 52.46
CA VAL A 658 -8.15 -15.59 51.30
C VAL A 658 -6.70 -15.14 51.16
N GLN A 659 -6.05 -14.78 52.27
CA GLN A 659 -4.64 -14.42 52.28
C GLN A 659 -3.75 -15.57 51.80
N GLN A 660 -4.05 -16.79 52.24
CA GLN A 660 -3.33 -17.98 51.82
C GLN A 660 -3.55 -18.28 50.34
N TRP A 661 -4.78 -18.19 49.83
CA TRP A 661 -5.09 -18.38 48.42
C TRP A 661 -4.28 -17.42 47.53
N TRP A 662 -4.20 -16.13 47.89
CA TRP A 662 -3.41 -15.16 47.12
C TRP A 662 -1.91 -15.43 47.19
N LYS A 663 -1.37 -15.88 48.33
CA LYS A 663 0.04 -16.30 48.44
C LYS A 663 0.34 -17.49 47.53
N ASP A 664 -0.54 -18.49 47.52
CA ASP A 664 -0.36 -19.69 46.70
C ASP A 664 -0.50 -19.36 45.22
N LYS A 665 -1.47 -18.51 44.84
CA LYS A 665 -1.63 -18.02 43.47
C LYS A 665 -0.44 -17.19 43.00
N ALA A 666 0.07 -16.28 43.85
CA ALA A 666 1.28 -15.54 43.54
C ALA A 666 2.48 -16.48 43.33
N LYS A 667 2.66 -17.48 44.20
CA LYS A 667 3.71 -18.49 44.05
C LYS A 667 3.60 -19.27 42.75
N GLU A 668 2.38 -19.67 42.34
CA GLU A 668 2.12 -20.32 41.05
C GLU A 668 2.55 -19.41 39.88
N ILE A 669 2.13 -18.14 39.90
CA ILE A 669 2.49 -17.16 38.86
C ILE A 669 4.01 -16.99 38.76
N TYR A 670 4.71 -16.77 39.88
CA TYR A 670 6.17 -16.60 39.88
C TYR A 670 6.93 -17.88 39.54
N THR A 671 6.34 -19.07 39.73
CA THR A 671 6.93 -20.32 39.24
C THR A 671 6.91 -20.36 37.71
N LEU A 672 5.83 -19.87 37.09
CA LEU A 672 5.68 -19.81 35.63
C LEU A 672 6.43 -18.62 35.01
N ILE A 673 6.44 -17.48 35.70
CA ILE A 673 6.96 -16.19 35.25
C ILE A 673 7.84 -15.60 36.37
N PRO A 674 9.11 -16.01 36.49
CA PRO A 674 9.96 -15.63 37.63
C PRO A 674 10.20 -14.13 37.81
N ASP A 675 10.03 -13.36 36.75
CA ASP A 675 10.21 -11.90 36.70
C ASP A 675 8.88 -11.13 36.57
N PHE A 676 7.75 -11.77 36.91
CA PHE A 676 6.44 -11.15 36.94
C PHE A 676 6.47 -9.81 37.71
N GLY A 677 5.82 -8.79 37.17
CA GLY A 677 5.86 -7.45 37.74
C GLY A 677 4.95 -7.28 38.96
N GLY A 678 3.78 -7.90 38.92
CA GLY A 678 2.78 -7.81 39.98
C GLY A 678 1.39 -7.51 39.44
N PHE A 679 0.55 -6.88 40.27
CA PHE A 679 -0.88 -6.75 40.00
C PHE A 679 -1.31 -5.29 39.76
N LEU A 680 -2.24 -5.10 38.84
CA LEU A 680 -3.03 -3.88 38.68
C LEU A 680 -4.44 -4.14 39.24
N VAL A 681 -5.01 -3.18 39.98
CA VAL A 681 -6.28 -3.40 40.66
C VAL A 681 -7.24 -2.21 40.46
N LYS A 682 -8.41 -2.49 39.88
CA LYS A 682 -9.61 -1.66 39.99
C LYS A 682 -10.55 -2.38 40.96
N ALA A 683 -10.95 -1.71 42.03
CA ALA A 683 -11.76 -2.30 43.09
C ALA A 683 -12.77 -1.28 43.63
N ASN A 684 -13.99 -1.73 43.94
CA ASN A 684 -15.11 -0.89 44.40
C ASN A 684 -15.40 0.33 43.49
N SER A 685 -15.24 0.17 42.18
CA SER A 685 -15.55 1.20 41.19
C SER A 685 -16.38 0.61 40.06
N GLU A 686 -17.48 1.28 39.70
CA GLU A 686 -18.34 0.92 38.56
C GLU A 686 -18.89 -0.52 38.60
N GLY A 687 -19.06 -1.07 39.80
CA GLY A 687 -19.56 -2.43 40.01
C GLY A 687 -18.48 -3.50 40.13
N GLU A 688 -17.20 -3.15 39.99
CA GLU A 688 -16.09 -4.08 40.25
C GLU A 688 -15.98 -4.41 41.75
N PRO A 689 -15.75 -5.68 42.11
CA PRO A 689 -15.68 -6.11 43.51
C PRO A 689 -14.45 -5.54 44.21
N GLY A 690 -14.51 -5.43 45.53
CA GLY A 690 -13.37 -4.91 46.29
C GLY A 690 -13.52 -5.00 47.81
N PRO A 691 -12.50 -4.52 48.56
CA PRO A 691 -12.47 -4.62 50.02
C PRO A 691 -13.67 -3.98 50.73
N GLN A 692 -14.28 -2.94 50.17
CA GLN A 692 -15.42 -2.27 50.82
C GLN A 692 -16.67 -3.15 50.87
N ASP A 693 -16.80 -4.15 50.00
CA ASP A 693 -17.89 -5.15 50.04
C ASP A 693 -17.85 -5.97 51.35
N TYR A 694 -16.68 -6.00 51.99
CA TYR A 694 -16.40 -6.68 53.26
C TYR A 694 -16.18 -5.71 54.41
N LYS A 695 -16.55 -4.43 54.24
CA LYS A 695 -16.32 -3.34 55.22
C LYS A 695 -14.84 -3.16 55.57
N ARG A 696 -13.96 -3.34 54.59
CA ARG A 696 -12.51 -3.12 54.70
C ARG A 696 -12.10 -1.89 53.90
N THR A 697 -10.91 -1.38 54.19
CA THR A 697 -10.33 -0.24 53.48
C THR A 697 -9.60 -0.69 52.21
N HIS A 698 -9.33 0.26 51.31
CA HIS A 698 -8.45 -0.02 50.16
C HIS A 698 -7.03 -0.43 50.60
N ALA A 699 -6.53 0.09 51.72
CA ALA A 699 -5.24 -0.33 52.28
C ALA A 699 -5.26 -1.80 52.71
N ASP A 700 -6.32 -2.28 53.36
CA ASP A 700 -6.45 -3.70 53.75
C ASP A 700 -6.38 -4.62 52.51
N GLY A 701 -7.11 -4.28 51.46
CA GLY A 701 -7.11 -5.03 50.20
C GLY A 701 -5.77 -5.00 49.49
N ALA A 702 -5.18 -3.81 49.35
CA ALA A 702 -3.89 -3.63 48.68
C ALA A 702 -2.76 -4.34 49.41
N ASN A 703 -2.67 -4.20 50.72
CA ASN A 703 -1.60 -4.77 51.55
C ASN A 703 -1.67 -6.31 51.59
N MET A 704 -2.87 -6.89 51.52
CA MET A 704 -3.03 -8.35 51.39
C MET A 704 -2.38 -8.86 50.10
N LEU A 705 -2.65 -8.23 48.96
CA LEU A 705 -2.02 -8.59 47.68
C LEU A 705 -0.52 -8.28 47.69
N ALA A 706 -0.11 -7.17 48.30
CA ALA A 706 1.27 -6.73 48.39
C ALA A 706 2.14 -7.77 49.13
N LYS A 707 1.63 -8.30 50.25
CA LYS A 707 2.26 -9.39 51.01
C LYS A 707 2.37 -10.69 50.21
N ALA A 708 1.42 -10.98 49.32
CA ALA A 708 1.46 -12.18 48.49
C ALA A 708 2.59 -12.13 47.45
N VAL A 709 2.86 -10.95 46.87
CA VAL A 709 3.89 -10.78 45.83
C VAL A 709 5.26 -10.32 46.35
N ALA A 710 5.32 -9.80 47.58
CA ALA A 710 6.55 -9.31 48.20
C ALA A 710 7.75 -10.29 48.21
N PRO A 711 7.57 -11.62 48.44
CA PRO A 711 8.70 -12.55 48.48
C PRO A 711 9.53 -12.62 47.18
N GLN A 712 8.94 -12.21 46.06
CA GLN A 712 9.58 -12.20 44.73
C GLN A 712 9.83 -10.77 44.22
N GLY A 713 9.63 -9.75 45.07
CA GLY A 713 9.82 -8.34 44.72
C GLY A 713 8.72 -7.75 43.83
N GLY A 714 7.52 -8.32 43.82
CA GLY A 714 6.39 -7.81 43.05
C GLY A 714 5.77 -6.55 43.63
N VAL A 715 5.05 -5.80 42.78
CA VAL A 715 4.41 -4.52 43.12
C VAL A 715 2.89 -4.62 42.91
N VAL A 716 2.12 -3.96 43.77
CA VAL A 716 0.67 -3.77 43.59
C VAL A 716 0.39 -2.34 43.18
N ILE A 717 -0.16 -2.18 41.98
CA ILE A 717 -0.63 -0.91 41.43
C ILE A 717 -2.13 -0.82 41.71
N TRP A 718 -2.52 0.00 42.69
CA TRP A 718 -3.90 0.12 43.15
C TRP A 718 -4.53 1.40 42.60
N ARG A 719 -5.56 1.30 41.76
CA ARG A 719 -6.16 2.48 41.10
C ARG A 719 -7.02 3.27 42.09
N ALA A 720 -6.83 4.59 42.09
CA ALA A 720 -7.61 5.56 42.87
C ALA A 720 -8.88 6.05 42.16
N PHE A 721 -9.20 5.47 40.99
CA PHE A 721 -10.45 5.75 40.28
C PHE A 721 -11.60 5.04 41.00
N VAL A 722 -12.09 5.68 42.07
CA VAL A 722 -13.17 5.21 42.95
C VAL A 722 -14.10 6.39 43.22
N TYR A 723 -15.40 6.17 43.07
CA TYR A 723 -16.40 7.20 43.33
C TYR A 723 -17.77 6.58 43.65
N SER A 724 -18.32 6.95 44.80
CA SER A 724 -19.62 6.45 45.26
C SER A 724 -20.76 7.30 44.69
N PRO A 725 -21.91 6.69 44.35
CA PRO A 725 -23.07 7.45 43.88
C PRO A 725 -23.64 8.27 45.02
N ASN A 726 -23.37 9.58 45.00
CA ASN A 726 -23.97 10.53 45.92
C ASN A 726 -24.67 11.65 45.12
N PRO A 727 -26.02 11.65 45.03
CA PRO A 727 -26.78 12.68 44.32
C PRO A 727 -26.56 14.10 44.83
N GLN A 728 -26.11 14.26 46.08
CA GLN A 728 -25.80 15.55 46.71
C GLN A 728 -24.29 15.79 46.84
N GLY A 729 -23.47 14.84 46.38
CA GLY A 729 -22.02 14.91 46.41
C GLY A 729 -21.43 15.55 45.15
N ASP A 730 -20.15 15.89 45.23
CA ASP A 730 -19.34 16.30 44.08
C ASP A 730 -18.37 15.17 43.74
N ARG A 731 -18.57 14.51 42.60
CA ARG A 731 -17.71 13.40 42.12
C ARG A 731 -16.24 13.79 42.10
N PHE A 732 -15.94 15.07 41.88
CA PHE A 732 -14.58 15.63 41.93
C PHE A 732 -13.83 15.31 43.24
N LYS A 733 -14.55 15.17 44.37
CA LYS A 733 -13.98 15.00 45.71
C LYS A 733 -13.72 13.53 46.08
N GLU A 734 -14.35 12.60 45.37
CA GLU A 734 -14.51 11.22 45.85
C GLU A 734 -13.18 10.49 46.00
N ALA A 735 -12.32 10.49 44.96
CA ALA A 735 -11.01 9.86 45.03
C ALA A 735 -10.14 10.44 46.16
N TYR A 736 -10.22 11.76 46.37
CA TYR A 736 -9.50 12.40 47.48
C TYR A 736 -10.02 11.92 48.84
N ASN A 737 -11.34 11.93 49.03
CA ASN A 737 -11.97 11.55 50.29
C ASN A 737 -11.70 10.08 50.65
N GLU A 738 -11.61 9.20 49.65
CA GLU A 738 -11.31 7.78 49.84
C GLU A 738 -9.84 7.52 50.18
N PHE A 739 -8.91 8.14 49.45
CA PHE A 739 -7.49 7.77 49.54
C PHE A 739 -6.66 8.65 50.48
N LYS A 740 -6.99 9.94 50.64
CA LYS A 740 -6.22 10.82 51.53
C LYS A 740 -6.15 10.31 52.98
N PRO A 741 -7.24 9.79 53.59
CA PRO A 741 -7.17 9.23 54.95
C PRO A 741 -6.25 8.01 55.07
N LEU A 742 -5.94 7.34 53.96
CA LEU A 742 -5.12 6.12 53.89
C LEU A 742 -3.63 6.40 53.64
N ASP A 743 -3.24 7.67 53.49
CA ASP A 743 -1.84 8.07 53.29
C ASP A 743 -0.93 7.57 54.42
N GLY A 744 0.06 6.74 54.05
CA GLY A 744 0.98 6.05 54.97
C GLY A 744 0.48 4.74 55.55
N GLN A 745 -0.70 4.25 55.15
CA GLN A 745 -1.23 2.93 55.57
C GLN A 745 -0.95 1.81 54.56
N PHE A 746 -0.47 2.15 53.36
CA PHE A 746 -0.12 1.19 52.32
C PHE A 746 1.29 0.61 52.53
N ASP A 747 1.47 -0.68 52.26
CA ASP A 747 2.77 -1.37 52.33
C ASP A 747 3.75 -0.80 51.28
N SER A 748 5.06 -0.95 51.51
CA SER A 748 6.11 -0.29 50.71
C SER A 748 6.19 -0.71 49.25
N ASN A 749 5.59 -1.84 48.87
CA ASN A 749 5.46 -2.31 47.49
C ASN A 749 4.05 -2.08 46.91
N VAL A 750 3.28 -1.15 47.48
CA VAL A 750 2.03 -0.64 46.90
C VAL A 750 2.25 0.75 46.33
N ILE A 751 1.72 0.99 45.14
CA ILE A 751 1.64 2.32 44.51
C ILE A 751 0.17 2.62 44.21
N VAL A 752 -0.29 3.80 44.61
CA VAL A 752 -1.65 4.26 44.31
C VAL A 752 -1.63 4.96 42.95
N GLN A 753 -2.29 4.37 41.94
CA GLN A 753 -2.36 4.90 40.59
C GLN A 753 -3.53 5.86 40.43
N VAL A 754 -3.23 7.12 40.12
CA VAL A 754 -4.17 8.24 40.08
C VAL A 754 -4.25 8.78 38.66
N LYS A 755 -5.46 8.95 38.13
CA LYS A 755 -5.67 9.63 36.84
C LYS A 755 -5.14 11.07 36.87
N ASN A 756 -4.83 11.63 35.70
CA ASN A 756 -4.33 13.00 35.59
C ASN A 756 -5.26 14.05 36.22
N GLY A 757 -6.57 13.82 36.15
CA GLY A 757 -7.58 14.65 36.82
C GLY A 757 -8.54 13.84 37.69
N PRO A 758 -9.42 14.52 38.45
CA PRO A 758 -10.31 13.90 39.43
C PRO A 758 -11.60 13.30 38.85
N ILE A 759 -11.91 13.50 37.55
CA ILE A 759 -13.12 12.97 36.94
C ILE A 759 -12.81 11.71 36.13
N ASP A 760 -12.44 11.83 34.86
CA ASP A 760 -12.31 10.70 33.94
C ASP A 760 -11.76 11.13 32.58
N PHE A 761 -10.46 11.42 32.51
CA PHE A 761 -9.74 11.63 31.24
C PHE A 761 -10.39 12.64 30.28
N GLN A 762 -11.11 13.64 30.79
CA GLN A 762 -11.76 14.65 29.96
C GLN A 762 -10.72 15.42 29.15
N PRO A 763 -11.11 16.06 28.01
CA PRO A 763 -10.16 16.74 27.13
C PRO A 763 -9.23 17.73 27.85
N ARG A 764 -9.71 18.34 28.93
CA ARG A 764 -8.89 19.05 29.91
C ARG A 764 -9.49 18.91 31.31
N GLU A 765 -8.65 18.57 32.29
CA GLU A 765 -9.00 18.55 33.71
C GLU A 765 -7.95 19.30 34.53
N PRO A 766 -8.32 19.94 35.67
CA PRO A 766 -7.33 20.32 36.67
C PRO A 766 -6.63 19.04 37.19
N PHE A 767 -5.36 19.17 37.59
CA PHE A 767 -4.62 18.02 38.12
C PHE A 767 -5.33 17.40 39.34
N SER A 768 -5.27 16.07 39.50
CA SER A 768 -5.90 15.42 40.66
C SER A 768 -5.33 15.94 41.99
N PRO A 769 -6.16 16.34 42.97
CA PRO A 769 -5.68 16.92 44.23
C PRO A 769 -4.86 15.92 45.08
N LEU A 770 -4.97 14.61 44.82
CA LEU A 770 -4.18 13.59 45.49
C LEU A 770 -2.67 13.79 45.33
N PHE A 771 -2.20 14.30 44.18
CA PHE A 771 -0.78 14.57 43.95
C PHE A 771 -0.20 15.62 44.91
N GLY A 772 -1.03 16.53 45.43
CA GLY A 772 -0.60 17.51 46.44
C GLY A 772 -0.71 17.04 47.89
N ALA A 773 -1.22 15.82 48.10
CA ALA A 773 -1.84 15.45 49.35
C ALA A 773 -1.38 14.13 49.97
N MET A 774 -0.67 13.22 49.28
CA MET A 774 -0.25 11.92 49.85
C MET A 774 1.28 11.72 49.96
N PRO A 775 1.99 12.49 50.79
CA PRO A 775 3.46 12.42 50.87
C PRO A 775 4.02 11.10 51.43
N LYS A 776 3.21 10.23 52.04
CA LYS A 776 3.69 8.98 52.68
C LYS A 776 3.36 7.72 51.87
N THR A 777 2.68 7.86 50.75
CA THR A 777 2.31 6.75 49.87
C THR A 777 2.73 7.08 48.45
N PRO A 778 3.50 6.21 47.78
CA PRO A 778 3.85 6.40 46.38
C PRO A 778 2.61 6.57 45.50
N LEU A 779 2.61 7.62 44.67
CA LEU A 779 1.58 7.87 43.68
C LEU A 779 2.12 7.58 42.27
N ALA A 780 1.31 6.93 41.45
CA ALA A 780 1.55 6.82 40.01
C ALA A 780 0.57 7.71 39.24
N MET A 781 1.04 8.26 38.13
CA MET A 781 0.16 8.90 37.14
C MET A 781 -0.47 7.85 36.23
N GLU A 782 -1.77 7.97 35.95
CA GLU A 782 -2.46 7.28 34.86
C GLU A 782 -2.92 8.31 33.83
N PHE A 783 -2.40 8.22 32.62
CA PHE A 783 -2.90 8.94 31.44
C PHE A 783 -3.70 7.99 30.54
N GLN A 784 -4.62 8.56 29.76
CA GLN A 784 -5.25 7.84 28.65
C GLN A 784 -4.49 8.15 27.35
N ILE A 785 -4.03 7.12 26.65
CA ILE A 785 -3.48 7.28 25.29
C ILE A 785 -4.59 6.98 24.28
N THR A 786 -5.43 5.97 24.55
CA THR A 786 -6.65 5.74 23.76
C THR A 786 -7.59 6.94 23.90
N GLN A 787 -8.19 7.37 22.79
CA GLN A 787 -8.88 8.65 22.69
C GLN A 787 -10.38 8.52 23.00
N GLU A 788 -10.73 7.96 24.16
CA GLU A 788 -12.13 7.75 24.56
C GLU A 788 -12.96 9.05 24.52
N TYR A 789 -12.42 10.12 25.09
CA TYR A 789 -13.05 11.44 25.12
C TYR A 789 -12.48 12.41 24.10
N LEU A 790 -11.59 11.92 23.23
CA LEU A 790 -10.76 12.70 22.31
C LEU A 790 -11.00 12.27 20.85
N GLY A 791 -12.21 11.81 20.56
CA GLY A 791 -12.68 11.58 19.18
C GLY A 791 -12.19 10.28 18.55
N PHE A 792 -11.94 9.25 19.37
CA PHE A 792 -11.59 7.89 18.96
C PHE A 792 -10.41 7.89 17.98
N THR A 793 -10.58 7.34 16.78
CA THR A 793 -9.57 7.34 15.72
C THR A 793 -9.92 8.26 14.57
N THR A 794 -10.94 9.10 14.70
CA THR A 794 -11.33 10.06 13.65
C THR A 794 -10.74 11.45 13.86
N ASN A 795 -10.27 11.76 15.08
CA ASN A 795 -9.79 13.08 15.45
C ASN A 795 -8.27 13.06 15.70
N LEU A 796 -7.57 14.02 15.11
CA LEU A 796 -6.19 14.32 15.44
C LEU A 796 -6.15 15.08 16.77
N THR A 797 -5.57 14.45 17.81
CA THR A 797 -5.27 15.10 19.10
C THR A 797 -3.90 14.65 19.61
N PHE A 798 -2.93 15.55 19.61
CA PHE A 798 -1.59 15.28 20.12
C PHE A 798 -1.56 15.43 21.65
N LEU A 799 -1.36 14.32 22.36
CA LEU A 799 -1.56 14.26 23.81
C LEU A 799 -0.36 14.71 24.62
N ALA A 800 0.80 14.97 24.01
CA ALA A 800 1.96 15.50 24.73
C ALA A 800 1.63 16.83 25.41
N SER A 801 0.78 17.67 24.79
CA SER A 801 0.28 18.93 25.35
C SER A 801 -0.50 18.70 26.63
N MET A 802 -1.47 17.79 26.59
CA MET A 802 -2.25 17.40 27.77
C MET A 802 -1.37 16.79 28.88
N TYR A 803 -0.41 15.94 28.50
CA TYR A 803 0.48 15.29 29.46
C TYR A 803 1.35 16.31 30.18
N LYS A 804 1.96 17.24 29.44
CA LYS A 804 2.83 18.27 30.02
C LYS A 804 2.04 19.29 30.84
N GLU A 805 0.87 19.71 30.38
CA GLU A 805 -0.01 20.58 31.17
C GLU A 805 -0.24 20.00 32.58
N CYS A 806 -0.50 18.70 32.69
CA CYS A 806 -0.66 18.03 33.97
C CYS A 806 0.67 17.86 34.72
N LEU A 807 1.71 17.31 34.07
CA LEU A 807 3.01 17.01 34.68
C LEU A 807 3.71 18.26 35.23
N GLU A 808 3.54 19.41 34.58
CA GLU A 808 4.14 20.69 34.96
C GLU A 808 3.29 21.48 35.95
N SER A 809 2.04 21.07 36.19
CA SER A 809 1.18 21.71 37.19
C SER A 809 1.83 21.69 38.57
N ASP A 810 1.99 22.86 39.19
CA ASP A 810 2.58 23.01 40.51
C ASP A 810 1.55 22.65 41.59
N THR A 811 1.86 21.61 42.37
CA THR A 811 1.00 21.16 43.47
C THR A 811 1.21 21.98 44.73
N TYR A 812 2.34 22.70 44.83
CA TYR A 812 2.81 23.39 46.03
C TYR A 812 2.96 22.50 47.27
N ALA A 813 2.96 21.17 47.12
CA ALA A 813 2.97 20.25 48.27
C ALA A 813 4.15 20.47 49.23
N ASN A 814 5.31 20.82 48.66
CA ASN A 814 6.53 21.20 49.38
C ASN A 814 7.03 22.59 48.95
N GLY A 815 6.09 23.52 48.72
CA GLY A 815 6.37 24.86 48.22
C GLY A 815 6.45 24.93 46.69
N LYS A 816 6.69 26.14 46.18
CA LYS A 816 6.71 26.44 44.74
C LYS A 816 7.71 25.57 43.98
N GLY A 817 7.30 25.09 42.82
CA GLY A 817 8.06 24.22 41.94
C GLY A 817 7.92 22.74 42.30
N THR A 818 6.95 22.35 43.13
CA THR A 818 6.62 20.96 43.44
C THR A 818 5.59 20.46 42.43
N THR A 819 6.02 20.21 41.20
CA THR A 819 5.12 19.81 40.12
C THR A 819 4.60 18.38 40.29
N VAL A 820 3.51 18.03 39.62
CA VAL A 820 2.99 16.64 39.57
C VAL A 820 4.08 15.67 39.12
N ALA A 821 4.91 16.04 38.14
CA ALA A 821 6.05 15.24 37.70
C ALA A 821 7.04 14.91 38.83
N LYS A 822 7.34 15.90 39.70
CA LYS A 822 8.24 15.70 40.84
C LYS A 822 7.62 14.85 41.96
N VAL A 823 6.30 14.81 42.03
CA VAL A 823 5.59 13.91 42.93
C VAL A 823 5.76 12.47 42.44
N ILE A 824 5.43 12.20 41.17
CA ILE A 824 5.45 10.84 40.64
C ILE A 824 6.84 10.30 40.33
N ASP A 825 7.84 11.15 40.08
CA ASP A 825 9.26 10.75 39.99
C ASP A 825 9.91 10.56 41.36
N GLY A 826 9.14 10.82 42.42
CA GLY A 826 9.54 10.61 43.81
C GLY A 826 10.46 11.69 44.38
N SER A 827 10.97 12.63 43.59
CA SER A 827 11.91 13.65 44.08
C SER A 827 11.31 14.61 45.10
N ALA A 828 9.98 14.82 45.08
CA ALA A 828 9.28 15.64 46.06
C ALA A 828 9.21 14.97 47.44
N HIS A 829 9.05 13.64 47.50
CA HIS A 829 8.70 12.92 48.74
C HIS A 829 9.64 11.75 49.09
N GLN A 830 10.68 11.53 48.27
CA GLN A 830 11.61 10.39 48.36
C GLN A 830 10.89 9.03 48.30
N TYR A 831 9.95 8.89 47.36
CA TYR A 831 9.25 7.62 47.18
C TYR A 831 10.23 6.49 46.81
N PRO A 832 10.15 5.31 47.46
CA PRO A 832 11.05 4.20 47.17
C PRO A 832 10.78 3.55 45.81
N LEU A 833 9.54 3.66 45.32
CA LEU A 833 9.07 3.18 44.04
C LEU A 833 8.31 4.29 43.34
N THR A 834 8.49 4.40 42.02
CA THR A 834 7.86 5.44 41.20
C THR A 834 7.27 4.81 39.96
N ALA A 835 6.11 5.31 39.53
CA ALA A 835 5.41 4.75 38.39
C ALA A 835 4.63 5.79 37.58
N ILE A 836 4.49 5.50 36.29
CA ILE A 836 3.58 6.18 35.37
C ILE A 836 2.99 5.14 34.44
N ALA A 837 1.70 5.26 34.14
CA ALA A 837 0.95 4.33 33.32
C ALA A 837 0.14 5.07 32.24
N GLY A 838 0.09 4.48 31.06
CA GLY A 838 -0.71 4.94 29.93
C GLY A 838 -1.71 3.87 29.52
N VAL A 839 -3.00 4.19 29.44
CA VAL A 839 -4.01 3.28 28.88
C VAL A 839 -3.75 3.19 27.37
N ALA A 840 -3.34 2.01 26.91
CA ALA A 840 -2.84 1.78 25.56
C ALA A 840 -3.87 2.13 24.48
N ASN A 841 -3.43 2.73 23.38
CA ASN A 841 -4.25 3.00 22.18
C ASN A 841 -4.03 1.97 21.07
N THR A 842 -3.45 0.81 21.41
CA THR A 842 -3.02 -0.19 20.42
C THR A 842 -4.08 -1.27 20.20
N GLY A 843 -4.16 -1.80 18.99
CA GLY A 843 -4.96 -2.98 18.64
C GLY A 843 -4.48 -3.64 17.34
N SER A 844 -5.31 -4.50 16.76
CA SER A 844 -4.97 -5.34 15.60
C SER A 844 -4.85 -4.59 14.27
N ASP A 845 -5.26 -3.32 14.20
CA ASP A 845 -5.11 -2.50 13.01
C ASP A 845 -3.66 -2.45 12.54
N ARG A 846 -3.44 -2.29 11.24
CA ARG A 846 -2.10 -2.42 10.63
C ARG A 846 -1.11 -1.39 11.17
N ASN A 847 -1.58 -0.16 11.38
CA ASN A 847 -0.83 0.96 11.96
C ASN A 847 -0.87 0.99 13.51
N TRP A 848 -1.37 -0.09 14.14
CA TRP A 848 -1.53 -0.31 15.57
C TRP A 848 -2.54 0.58 16.29
N THR A 849 -2.75 1.81 15.85
CA THR A 849 -3.44 2.87 16.63
C THR A 849 -4.73 3.37 15.98
N GLY A 850 -5.13 2.78 14.84
CA GLY A 850 -6.30 3.14 14.05
C GLY A 850 -6.09 4.45 13.29
N HIS A 851 -5.94 5.57 14.00
CA HIS A 851 -5.49 6.82 13.38
C HIS A 851 -3.97 6.85 13.30
N PHE A 852 -3.40 7.01 12.09
CA PHE A 852 -1.95 6.98 11.90
C PHE A 852 -1.18 7.94 12.82
N MET A 853 -1.67 9.18 12.97
CA MET A 853 -1.01 10.20 13.80
C MET A 853 -1.07 9.91 15.31
N SER A 854 -1.98 9.04 15.77
CA SER A 854 -2.08 8.66 17.18
C SER A 854 -0.91 7.78 17.66
N GLN A 855 -0.06 7.30 16.74
CA GLN A 855 1.25 6.74 17.08
C GLN A 855 2.12 7.77 17.83
N ALA A 856 1.99 9.06 17.50
CA ALA A 856 2.73 10.14 18.17
C ALA A 856 2.40 10.22 19.67
N ASN A 857 1.19 9.82 20.07
CA ASN A 857 0.75 9.84 21.47
C ASN A 857 1.39 8.71 22.27
N TRP A 858 1.42 7.49 21.70
CA TRP A 858 2.13 6.36 22.31
C TRP A 858 3.62 6.67 22.43
N TYR A 859 4.23 7.19 21.36
CA TYR A 859 5.62 7.63 21.36
C TYR A 859 5.90 8.65 22.48
N SER A 860 5.12 9.74 22.50
CA SER A 860 5.30 10.84 23.45
C SER A 860 5.09 10.41 24.90
N PHE A 861 4.13 9.53 25.16
CA PHE A 861 3.92 8.95 26.50
C PHE A 861 5.18 8.24 26.99
N GLY A 862 5.76 7.32 26.19
CA GLY A 862 6.96 6.58 26.61
C GLY A 862 8.17 7.51 26.81
N ARG A 863 8.36 8.49 25.90
CA ARG A 863 9.44 9.47 26.03
C ARG A 863 9.29 10.34 27.29
N LEU A 864 8.09 10.79 27.64
CA LEU A 864 7.83 11.54 28.87
C LEU A 864 7.89 10.67 30.13
N ALA A 865 7.54 9.38 30.03
CA ALA A 865 7.74 8.42 31.11
C ALA A 865 9.23 8.19 31.41
N TRP A 866 10.08 8.26 30.37
CA TRP A 866 11.53 8.26 30.52
C TRP A 866 12.03 9.59 31.10
N ASP A 867 11.69 10.71 30.45
CA ASP A 867 12.07 12.04 30.89
C ASP A 867 10.93 13.04 30.67
N HIS A 868 10.23 13.36 31.77
CA HIS A 868 9.13 14.31 31.78
C HIS A 868 9.55 15.76 31.47
N GLY A 869 10.86 16.04 31.42
CA GLY A 869 11.41 17.36 31.07
C GLY A 869 11.53 17.63 29.57
N LEU A 870 11.24 16.65 28.71
CA LEU A 870 11.27 16.84 27.26
C LEU A 870 10.21 17.85 26.81
N SER A 871 10.53 18.69 25.81
CA SER A 871 9.59 19.64 25.23
C SER A 871 8.66 18.98 24.22
N GLU A 872 7.48 19.55 23.99
CA GLU A 872 6.52 19.03 23.00
C GLU A 872 7.10 19.05 21.60
N GLU A 873 7.86 20.10 21.26
CA GLU A 873 8.52 20.26 19.98
C GLU A 873 9.54 19.14 19.75
N THR A 874 10.29 18.77 20.79
CA THR A 874 11.26 17.68 20.72
C THR A 874 10.55 16.35 20.46
N LEU A 875 9.47 16.08 21.18
CA LEU A 875 8.68 14.85 21.03
C LEU A 875 8.07 14.74 19.62
N ALA A 876 7.47 15.82 19.14
CA ALA A 876 6.90 15.91 17.80
C ALA A 876 8.00 15.77 16.72
N ASP A 877 9.10 16.52 16.81
CA ASP A 877 10.18 16.47 15.82
C ASP A 877 10.84 15.09 15.74
N GLU A 878 11.09 14.44 16.89
CA GLU A 878 11.61 13.08 16.93
C GLU A 878 10.66 12.13 16.17
N TRP A 879 9.38 12.11 16.53
CA TRP A 879 8.40 11.21 15.92
C TRP A 879 8.18 11.50 14.43
N ILE A 880 8.06 12.77 14.02
CA ILE A 880 7.86 13.15 12.61
C ILE A 880 9.06 12.71 11.77
N LYS A 881 10.29 12.94 12.22
CA LYS A 881 11.51 12.55 11.47
C LYS A 881 11.70 11.03 11.38
N MET A 882 11.24 10.31 12.39
CA MET A 882 11.32 8.85 12.43
C MET A 882 10.21 8.17 11.63
N THR A 883 9.04 8.82 11.52
CA THR A 883 7.81 8.20 11.02
C THR A 883 7.30 8.79 9.71
N LEU A 884 7.40 10.09 9.49
CA LEU A 884 6.74 10.75 8.35
C LEU A 884 7.75 11.28 7.33
N THR A 885 8.57 12.25 7.73
CA THR A 885 9.43 12.98 6.79
C THR A 885 10.57 13.68 7.51
N ARG A 886 11.68 13.90 6.78
CA ARG A 886 12.85 14.64 7.28
C ARG A 886 13.02 15.99 6.59
N VAL A 887 12.09 16.37 5.71
CA VAL A 887 12.12 17.66 5.01
C VAL A 887 11.83 18.79 6.01
N PRO A 888 12.77 19.73 6.27
CA PRO A 888 12.63 20.68 7.38
C PRO A 888 11.36 21.54 7.37
N SER A 889 10.90 21.98 6.19
CA SER A 889 9.65 22.74 6.05
C SER A 889 8.43 21.91 6.43
N ALA A 890 8.32 20.68 5.91
CA ALA A 890 7.24 19.77 6.22
C ALA A 890 7.23 19.37 7.71
N VAL A 891 8.42 19.08 8.28
CA VAL A 891 8.56 18.80 9.72
C VAL A 891 8.01 19.95 10.56
N LYS A 892 8.37 21.19 10.22
CA LYS A 892 7.88 22.38 10.93
C LYS A 892 6.36 22.47 10.87
N THR A 893 5.77 22.35 9.66
CA THR A 893 4.32 22.45 9.47
C THR A 893 3.57 21.36 10.24
N ILE A 894 4.02 20.10 10.16
CA ILE A 894 3.38 18.98 10.87
C ILE A 894 3.53 19.13 12.38
N ARG A 895 4.67 19.62 12.87
CA ARG A 895 4.86 19.93 14.28
C ARG A 895 3.86 20.97 14.75
N GLU A 896 3.71 22.08 14.03
CA GLU A 896 2.73 23.13 14.37
C GLU A 896 1.30 22.58 14.40
N MET A 897 0.96 21.71 13.43
CA MET A 897 -0.31 20.99 13.38
C MET A 897 -0.54 20.10 14.62
N LEU A 898 0.47 19.32 15.03
CA LEU A 898 0.39 18.49 16.25
C LEU A 898 0.20 19.37 17.50
N LEU A 899 1.02 20.39 17.69
CA LEU A 899 1.00 21.22 18.91
C LEU A 899 -0.32 21.95 19.13
N VAL A 900 -1.03 22.34 18.06
CA VAL A 900 -2.32 23.05 18.18
C VAL A 900 -3.52 22.10 18.23
N SER A 901 -3.35 20.82 17.88
CA SER A 901 -4.47 19.87 17.71
C SER A 901 -5.26 19.59 19.00
N HIS A 902 -4.58 19.49 20.15
CA HIS A 902 -5.25 19.27 21.45
C HIS A 902 -6.13 20.46 21.85
N GLU A 903 -5.60 21.68 21.79
CA GLU A 903 -6.37 22.89 22.10
C GLU A 903 -7.52 23.10 21.10
N THR A 904 -7.29 22.78 19.82
CA THR A 904 -8.34 22.80 18.79
C THR A 904 -9.51 21.89 19.18
N TYR A 905 -9.21 20.65 19.60
CA TYR A 905 -10.21 19.71 20.08
C TYR A 905 -10.95 20.21 21.33
N VAL A 906 -10.22 20.73 22.32
CA VAL A 906 -10.83 21.34 23.53
C VAL A 906 -11.77 22.48 23.14
N ASN A 907 -11.38 23.34 22.20
CA ASN A 907 -12.15 24.49 21.77
C ASN A 907 -13.51 24.13 21.16
N PHE A 908 -13.56 23.14 20.26
CA PHE A 908 -14.84 22.73 19.67
C PHE A 908 -15.63 21.73 20.51
N THR A 909 -15.08 21.19 21.61
CA THR A 909 -15.81 20.25 22.49
C THR A 909 -16.16 20.87 23.84
N THR A 910 -15.15 21.10 24.70
CA THR A 910 -15.32 21.45 26.11
C THR A 910 -14.44 22.64 26.53
N PRO A 911 -14.59 23.83 25.94
CA PRO A 911 -13.78 24.99 26.26
C PRO A 911 -14.09 25.58 27.65
N LEU A 912 -13.21 26.45 28.14
CA LEU A 912 -13.39 27.24 29.38
C LEU A 912 -13.55 26.41 30.67
N GLY A 913 -13.26 25.11 30.62
CA GLY A 913 -13.47 24.19 31.75
C GLY A 913 -14.82 23.47 31.75
N LEU A 914 -15.59 23.54 30.65
CA LEU A 914 -16.65 22.56 30.42
C LEU A 914 -16.06 21.15 30.42
N HIS A 915 -16.89 20.17 30.75
CA HIS A 915 -16.51 18.76 30.80
C HIS A 915 -17.76 17.88 30.86
N HIS A 916 -17.61 16.61 30.50
CA HIS A 916 -18.62 15.58 30.62
C HIS A 916 -19.94 15.87 29.85
N ILE A 917 -19.79 16.41 28.64
CA ILE A 917 -20.90 16.74 27.72
C ILE A 917 -20.89 15.87 26.45
N MET A 918 -20.29 14.68 26.53
CA MET A 918 -20.22 13.65 25.49
C MET A 918 -21.42 12.69 25.55
N GLY A 919 -21.70 12.00 24.45
CA GLY A 919 -22.76 10.99 24.37
C GLY A 919 -22.58 9.83 25.35
N GLN A 920 -23.61 9.51 26.14
CA GLN A 920 -23.49 8.62 27.30
C GLN A 920 -22.92 7.22 27.04
N ASN A 921 -23.41 6.52 26.01
CA ASN A 921 -23.15 5.08 25.88
C ASN A 921 -21.75 4.78 25.33
N ILE A 922 -21.42 5.40 24.21
CA ILE A 922 -20.18 5.13 23.49
C ILE A 922 -19.09 6.19 23.75
N HIS A 923 -19.46 7.37 24.27
CA HIS A 923 -18.60 8.55 24.50
C HIS A 923 -18.21 9.29 23.21
N PHE A 924 -19.01 9.13 22.16
CA PHE A 924 -18.85 9.79 20.86
C PHE A 924 -19.89 10.88 20.65
N GLY A 925 -19.46 12.01 20.10
CA GLY A 925 -20.33 13.15 19.79
C GLY A 925 -20.85 13.94 21.01
N PRO A 926 -21.47 15.11 20.76
CA PRO A 926 -21.99 16.00 21.80
C PRO A 926 -23.30 15.47 22.40
N GLU A 927 -23.47 15.55 23.71
CA GLU A 927 -24.76 15.36 24.39
C GLU A 927 -24.91 16.28 25.61
N PRO A 928 -24.77 17.61 25.47
CA PRO A 928 -24.83 18.51 26.62
C PRO A 928 -26.21 18.52 27.31
N TRP A 929 -27.27 18.01 26.67
CA TRP A 929 -28.62 17.87 27.21
C TRP A 929 -28.88 16.53 27.92
N LEU A 930 -27.86 15.72 28.21
CA LEU A 930 -28.06 14.47 28.95
C LEU A 930 -28.55 14.77 30.37
N GLU A 931 -29.85 14.60 30.61
CA GLU A 931 -30.51 14.89 31.89
C GLU A 931 -30.73 13.66 32.77
N ARG A 932 -30.72 12.45 32.18
CA ARG A 932 -31.09 11.21 32.88
C ARG A 932 -30.09 10.10 32.61
N SER A 933 -29.67 9.44 33.69
CA SER A 933 -28.78 8.30 33.68
C SER A 933 -29.07 7.42 34.91
N ARG A 934 -28.44 6.25 35.02
CA ARG A 934 -28.48 5.41 36.23
C ARG A 934 -27.97 6.15 37.47
N ARG A 935 -27.10 7.15 37.27
CA ARG A 935 -26.53 7.97 38.33
C ARG A 935 -26.51 9.45 37.90
N PRO A 936 -26.77 10.42 38.79
CA PRO A 936 -26.71 11.84 38.44
C PRO A 936 -25.33 12.29 37.95
N ASP A 937 -24.26 11.77 38.55
CA ASP A 937 -22.86 12.07 38.23
C ASP A 937 -22.36 11.42 36.92
N TRP A 938 -23.27 10.82 36.14
CA TRP A 938 -23.06 10.37 34.76
C TRP A 938 -23.87 11.20 33.74
N THR A 939 -24.59 12.23 34.19
CA THR A 939 -25.35 13.15 33.33
C THR A 939 -24.51 14.38 32.99
N SER A 940 -24.78 15.04 31.87
CA SER A 940 -24.08 16.26 31.49
C SER A 940 -24.52 17.47 32.31
N ILE A 941 -25.82 17.56 32.62
CA ILE A 941 -26.38 18.66 33.40
C ILE A 941 -25.80 18.77 34.81
N TYR A 942 -25.35 17.65 35.37
CA TYR A 942 -24.69 17.61 36.68
C TYR A 942 -23.43 18.48 36.71
N TYR A 943 -22.68 18.47 35.60
CA TYR A 943 -21.38 19.13 35.50
C TYR A 943 -21.51 20.58 35.06
N HIS A 944 -22.17 20.84 33.94
CA HIS A 944 -22.18 22.20 33.39
C HIS A 944 -23.17 23.15 34.10
N ARG A 945 -24.19 22.62 34.80
CA ARG A 945 -25.18 23.39 35.59
C ARG A 945 -25.71 24.66 34.91
N ALA A 946 -26.05 24.55 33.62
CA ALA A 946 -26.52 25.70 32.84
C ALA A 946 -27.92 26.10 33.31
N ASP A 947 -28.12 27.40 33.52
CA ASP A 947 -29.42 27.98 33.86
C ASP A 947 -29.56 29.40 33.28
N SER A 948 -30.66 30.10 33.57
CA SER A 948 -30.87 31.45 33.06
C SER A 948 -29.88 32.49 33.60
N LEU A 949 -29.19 32.21 34.71
CA LEU A 949 -28.22 33.10 35.33
C LEU A 949 -26.83 32.90 34.74
N GLY A 950 -26.40 31.66 34.54
CA GLY A 950 -25.02 31.35 34.16
C GLY A 950 -24.73 29.89 33.81
N LEU A 951 -23.43 29.57 33.82
CA LEU A 951 -22.85 28.28 33.44
C LEU A 951 -21.67 27.94 34.35
N GLY A 952 -21.45 26.66 34.61
CA GLY A 952 -20.29 26.12 35.32
C GLY A 952 -20.62 25.57 36.71
N PHE A 953 -19.65 24.90 37.34
CA PHE A 953 -19.85 24.26 38.64
C PHE A 953 -19.17 25.08 39.73
N ASP A 954 -19.93 25.64 40.68
CA ASP A 954 -19.34 26.30 41.85
C ASP A 954 -18.70 25.25 42.81
N ARG A 955 -17.37 25.23 42.81
CA ARG A 955 -16.55 24.39 43.69
C ARG A 955 -15.77 25.22 44.71
N THR A 956 -16.09 26.51 44.84
CA THR A 956 -15.57 27.39 45.89
C THR A 956 -16.30 27.15 47.22
N ALA A 957 -16.00 27.97 48.23
CA ALA A 957 -16.64 27.91 49.55
C ALA A 957 -18.17 28.11 49.52
N SER A 958 -18.73 28.75 48.49
CA SER A 958 -20.19 28.90 48.32
C SER A 958 -20.87 27.69 47.67
N GLY A 959 -20.10 26.77 47.10
CA GLY A 959 -20.59 25.58 46.39
C GLY A 959 -20.18 24.28 47.06
N SER A 960 -19.59 23.35 46.30
CA SER A 960 -19.17 22.03 46.84
C SER A 960 -17.93 22.08 47.75
N ASN A 961 -17.24 23.24 47.77
CA ASN A 961 -15.99 23.47 48.47
C ASN A 961 -14.90 22.46 48.08
N ALA A 962 -14.88 21.98 46.84
CA ALA A 962 -13.84 21.06 46.37
C ALA A 962 -12.50 21.76 46.14
N LEU A 963 -12.47 23.08 45.95
CA LEU A 963 -11.23 23.82 45.78
C LEU A 963 -10.32 23.70 47.01
N THR A 964 -10.87 23.52 48.22
CA THR A 964 -10.09 23.35 49.46
C THR A 964 -9.29 22.05 49.52
N LEU A 965 -9.49 21.13 48.56
CA LEU A 965 -8.68 19.92 48.44
C LEU A 965 -7.24 20.21 47.98
N TYR A 966 -7.01 21.37 47.36
CA TYR A 966 -5.69 21.81 46.90
C TYR A 966 -4.95 22.65 47.94
N ARG A 967 -3.66 22.93 47.71
CA ARG A 967 -2.88 23.84 48.57
C ARG A 967 -3.35 25.30 48.44
N PRO A 968 -3.18 26.13 49.48
CA PRO A 968 -3.65 27.53 49.48
C PRO A 968 -3.20 28.35 48.25
N GLU A 969 -2.03 28.08 47.71
CA GLU A 969 -1.49 28.76 46.53
C GLU A 969 -2.25 28.41 45.24
N VAL A 970 -2.68 27.16 45.10
CA VAL A 970 -3.54 26.71 44.00
C VAL A 970 -4.95 27.26 44.19
N GLN A 971 -5.46 27.23 45.43
CA GLN A 971 -6.74 27.85 45.77
C GLN A 971 -6.73 29.34 45.37
N ALA A 972 -5.69 30.09 45.72
CA ALA A 972 -5.59 31.51 45.38
C ALA A 972 -5.64 31.77 43.87
N GLN A 973 -5.07 30.88 43.04
CA GLN A 973 -5.11 30.99 41.59
C GLN A 973 -6.51 30.77 41.01
N TRP A 974 -7.27 29.83 41.60
CA TRP A 974 -8.55 29.40 41.02
C TRP A 974 -9.77 29.92 41.77
N ASN A 975 -9.65 30.54 42.95
CA ASN A 975 -10.78 30.95 43.79
C ASN A 975 -11.47 32.24 43.33
N ASN A 976 -10.81 33.09 42.54
CA ASN A 976 -11.41 34.32 42.03
C ASN A 976 -11.79 34.14 40.55
N PRO A 977 -13.08 34.20 40.18
CA PRO A 977 -13.51 33.99 38.80
C PRO A 977 -12.93 35.02 37.81
N ALA A 978 -12.58 36.22 38.26
CA ALA A 978 -12.01 37.26 37.40
C ALA A 978 -10.53 37.01 37.02
N THR A 979 -9.81 36.24 37.84
CA THR A 979 -8.38 35.94 37.63
C THR A 979 -8.10 34.46 37.43
N CYS A 980 -9.11 33.59 37.59
CA CYS A 980 -9.02 32.17 37.32
C CYS A 980 -8.62 31.96 35.85
N PRO A 981 -7.61 31.12 35.57
CA PRO A 981 -7.28 30.75 34.19
C PRO A 981 -8.51 30.21 33.48
N LEU A 982 -8.80 30.75 32.29
CA LEU A 982 -9.99 30.37 31.54
C LEU A 982 -10.18 28.87 31.34
N PRO A 983 -9.13 28.05 31.08
CA PRO A 983 -9.30 26.61 30.94
C PRO A 983 -9.87 25.90 32.19
N TYR A 984 -9.84 26.54 33.36
CA TYR A 984 -10.36 25.99 34.62
C TYR A 984 -11.54 26.79 35.20
N LEU A 985 -12.02 27.82 34.50
CA LEU A 985 -13.04 28.73 35.04
C LEU A 985 -14.33 27.98 35.40
N LEU A 986 -14.90 27.24 34.46
CA LEU A 986 -16.18 26.54 34.65
C LEU A 986 -16.04 25.23 35.46
N TRP A 987 -14.81 24.82 35.75
CA TRP A 987 -14.54 23.77 36.74
C TRP A 987 -14.80 24.27 38.17
N PHE A 988 -14.51 25.53 38.48
CA PHE A 988 -14.57 26.03 39.86
C PHE A 988 -15.67 27.06 40.11
N HIS A 989 -16.23 27.66 39.07
CA HIS A 989 -17.20 28.74 39.18
C HIS A 989 -18.46 28.47 38.36
N HIS A 990 -19.61 28.87 38.92
CA HIS A 990 -20.81 29.17 38.14
C HIS A 990 -20.77 30.66 37.80
N VAL A 991 -20.61 30.98 36.52
CA VAL A 991 -20.32 32.33 36.04
C VAL A 991 -21.54 32.87 35.30
N ALA A 992 -21.97 34.09 35.65
CA ALA A 992 -23.09 34.72 34.97
C ALA A 992 -22.73 35.02 33.51
N TRP A 993 -23.69 34.82 32.61
CA TRP A 993 -23.46 34.87 31.16
C TRP A 993 -22.93 36.21 30.63
N ASP A 994 -23.29 37.35 31.24
CA ASP A 994 -22.82 38.70 30.87
C ASP A 994 -21.49 39.10 31.53
N THR A 995 -20.93 38.23 32.39
CA THR A 995 -19.65 38.51 33.05
C THR A 995 -18.57 38.69 32.00
N ARG A 996 -17.90 39.86 32.00
CA ARG A 996 -16.73 40.09 31.16
C ARG A 996 -15.54 39.32 31.70
N LEU A 997 -14.99 38.45 30.88
CA LEU A 997 -13.80 37.64 31.18
C LEU A 997 -12.52 38.43 30.92
N SER A 998 -11.38 37.82 31.22
CA SER A 998 -10.04 38.41 30.99
C SER A 998 -9.74 38.75 29.53
N THR A 999 -10.47 38.16 28.57
CA THR A 999 -10.42 38.49 27.13
C THR A 999 -11.20 39.76 26.77
N GLY A 1000 -11.96 40.34 27.72
CA GLY A 1000 -12.86 41.47 27.49
C GLY A 1000 -14.24 41.06 26.95
N GLN A 1001 -14.40 39.83 26.48
CA GLN A 1001 -15.67 39.27 26.04
C GLN A 1001 -16.54 38.84 27.22
N THR A 1002 -17.86 38.89 27.07
CA THR A 1002 -18.77 38.23 28.03
C THR A 1002 -18.60 36.71 27.97
N LEU A 1003 -18.94 35.97 29.02
CA LEU A 1003 -18.91 34.50 29.03
C LEU A 1003 -19.60 33.88 27.81
N TRP A 1004 -20.80 34.35 27.45
CA TRP A 1004 -21.52 33.83 26.27
C TRP A 1004 -20.75 34.03 24.97
N ASN A 1005 -20.24 35.24 24.73
CA ASN A 1005 -19.47 35.55 23.53
C ASN A 1005 -18.14 34.78 23.46
N GLU A 1006 -17.43 34.65 24.58
CA GLU A 1006 -16.20 33.86 24.65
C GLU A 1006 -16.51 32.38 24.36
N LEU A 1007 -17.57 31.81 24.96
CA LEU A 1007 -17.98 30.43 24.73
C LEU A 1007 -18.26 30.18 23.24
N CYS A 1008 -19.04 31.06 22.59
CA CYS A 1008 -19.29 30.99 21.15
C CYS A 1008 -17.98 31.07 20.37
N THR A 1009 -17.14 32.08 20.67
CA THR A 1009 -15.83 32.26 20.01
C THR A 1009 -15.02 30.97 20.04
N ARG A 1010 -14.90 30.31 21.19
CA ARG A 1010 -14.14 29.06 21.32
C ARG A 1010 -14.69 27.94 20.45
N TYR A 1011 -16.00 27.72 20.45
CA TYR A 1011 -16.62 26.69 19.61
C TYR A 1011 -16.43 26.96 18.11
N TYR A 1012 -16.56 28.22 17.66
CA TYR A 1012 -16.35 28.56 16.25
C TYR A 1012 -14.88 28.51 15.84
N GLU A 1013 -13.97 29.05 16.66
CA GLU A 1013 -12.54 28.98 16.38
C GLU A 1013 -11.98 27.56 16.48
N GLY A 1014 -12.59 26.68 17.29
CA GLY A 1014 -12.27 25.26 17.28
C GLY A 1014 -12.55 24.61 15.92
N VAL A 1015 -13.69 24.94 15.28
CA VAL A 1015 -14.00 24.47 13.91
C VAL A 1015 -13.02 25.06 12.89
N ASN A 1016 -12.74 26.36 12.97
CA ASN A 1016 -11.76 27.02 12.10
C ASN A 1016 -10.38 26.39 12.25
N GLY A 1017 -9.99 26.04 13.48
CA GLY A 1017 -8.74 25.35 13.78
C GLY A 1017 -8.64 24.03 13.02
N VAL A 1018 -9.70 23.21 12.98
CA VAL A 1018 -9.69 21.98 12.17
C VAL A 1018 -9.56 22.26 10.67
N ALA A 1019 -10.24 23.28 10.16
CA ALA A 1019 -10.07 23.69 8.76
C ALA A 1019 -8.63 24.14 8.45
N ASP A 1020 -7.95 24.76 9.41
CA ASP A 1020 -6.54 25.11 9.28
C ASP A 1020 -5.62 23.89 9.36
N LEU A 1021 -5.93 22.88 10.20
CA LEU A 1021 -5.24 21.59 10.18
C LEU A 1021 -5.35 20.93 8.79
N GLN A 1022 -6.52 20.97 8.16
CA GLN A 1022 -6.72 20.45 6.79
C GLN A 1022 -5.83 21.17 5.76
N LYS A 1023 -5.76 22.50 5.82
CA LYS A 1023 -4.89 23.29 4.92
C LYS A 1023 -3.41 22.99 5.15
N GLN A 1024 -2.99 22.90 6.42
CA GLN A 1024 -1.62 22.58 6.80
C GLN A 1024 -1.23 21.18 6.31
N TRP A 1025 -2.09 20.18 6.54
CA TRP A 1025 -1.86 18.83 6.05
C TRP A 1025 -1.75 18.81 4.52
N LYS A 1026 -2.70 19.43 3.80
CA LYS A 1026 -2.66 19.51 2.33
C LYS A 1026 -1.36 20.14 1.81
N SER A 1027 -0.79 21.10 2.53
CA SER A 1027 0.46 21.75 2.11
C SER A 1027 1.71 20.85 2.15
N VAL A 1028 1.66 19.71 2.85
CA VAL A 1028 2.78 18.77 2.96
C VAL A 1028 2.61 17.48 2.13
N GLU A 1029 1.57 17.40 1.29
CA GLU A 1029 1.25 16.24 0.44
C GLU A 1029 2.47 15.65 -0.29
N ASN A 1030 3.26 16.49 -0.95
CA ASN A 1030 4.45 16.05 -1.71
C ASN A 1030 5.62 15.55 -0.85
N HIS A 1031 5.47 15.50 0.47
CA HIS A 1031 6.50 15.11 1.44
C HIS A 1031 6.07 13.95 2.33
N ILE A 1032 4.90 13.36 2.08
CA ILE A 1032 4.30 12.27 2.83
C ILE A 1032 3.96 11.15 1.86
N ASP A 1033 4.01 9.91 2.35
CA ASP A 1033 3.50 8.75 1.61
C ASP A 1033 2.02 8.95 1.26
N GLU A 1034 1.63 8.61 0.03
CA GLU A 1034 0.28 8.86 -0.50
C GLU A 1034 -0.81 8.21 0.35
N GLU A 1035 -0.62 6.98 0.83
CA GLU A 1035 -1.62 6.25 1.62
C GLU A 1035 -1.78 6.86 3.02
N ILE A 1036 -0.67 7.27 3.64
CA ILE A 1036 -0.69 8.01 4.91
C ILE A 1036 -1.37 9.36 4.74
N PHE A 1037 -1.04 10.07 3.65
CA PHE A 1037 -1.61 11.37 3.36
C PHE A 1037 -3.13 11.29 3.25
N ASP A 1038 -3.65 10.33 2.49
CA ASP A 1038 -5.08 10.12 2.28
C ASP A 1038 -5.81 9.66 3.54
N ASP A 1039 -5.24 8.75 4.35
CA ASP A 1039 -5.84 8.34 5.64
C ASP A 1039 -6.02 9.54 6.58
N VAL A 1040 -4.97 10.35 6.75
CA VAL A 1040 -5.02 11.52 7.64
C VAL A 1040 -5.93 12.61 7.07
N ALA A 1041 -5.92 12.85 5.75
CA ALA A 1041 -6.80 13.82 5.11
C ALA A 1041 -8.28 13.43 5.28
N GLY A 1042 -8.60 12.15 5.08
CA GLY A 1042 -9.94 11.60 5.28
C GLY A 1042 -10.41 11.74 6.73
N ARG A 1043 -9.56 11.44 7.70
CA ARG A 1043 -9.87 11.62 9.13
C ARG A 1043 -10.05 13.08 9.52
N LEU A 1044 -9.19 13.99 9.05
CA LEU A 1044 -9.38 15.43 9.27
C LEU A 1044 -10.70 15.95 8.69
N ALA A 1045 -11.17 15.39 7.55
CA ALA A 1045 -12.50 15.70 7.02
C ALA A 1045 -13.64 15.19 7.93
N VAL A 1046 -13.48 14.01 8.54
CA VAL A 1046 -14.40 13.52 9.57
C VAL A 1046 -14.37 14.42 10.80
N GLN A 1047 -13.19 14.76 11.32
CA GLN A 1047 -13.01 15.67 12.45
C GLN A 1047 -13.66 17.04 12.20
N HIS A 1048 -13.55 17.60 10.99
CA HIS A 1048 -14.20 18.87 10.66
C HIS A 1048 -15.72 18.77 10.73
N ARG A 1049 -16.30 17.69 10.19
CA ARG A 1049 -17.74 17.41 10.28
C ARG A 1049 -18.18 17.20 11.73
N GLU A 1050 -17.39 16.51 12.54
CA GLU A 1050 -17.66 16.33 13.97
C GLU A 1050 -17.57 17.64 14.74
N ALA A 1051 -16.56 18.47 14.48
CA ALA A 1051 -16.39 19.77 15.11
C ALA A 1051 -17.58 20.69 14.81
N LEU A 1052 -18.13 20.66 13.58
CA LEU A 1052 -19.38 21.35 13.24
C LEU A 1052 -20.56 20.84 14.08
N ASN A 1053 -20.74 19.52 14.19
CA ASN A 1053 -21.81 18.93 15.01
C ASN A 1053 -21.67 19.32 16.48
N TRP A 1054 -20.46 19.27 17.04
CA TRP A 1054 -20.18 19.69 18.42
C TRP A 1054 -20.46 21.16 18.66
N ARG A 1055 -19.93 22.05 17.80
CA ARG A 1055 -20.20 23.49 17.85
C ARG A 1055 -21.70 23.77 17.83
N ASP A 1056 -22.41 23.22 16.84
CA ASP A 1056 -23.83 23.50 16.66
C ASP A 1056 -24.65 22.98 17.85
N ALA A 1057 -24.37 21.76 18.31
CA ALA A 1057 -25.08 21.15 19.43
C ALA A 1057 -24.90 21.94 20.72
N CYS A 1058 -23.66 22.30 21.05
CA CYS A 1058 -23.35 23.01 22.29
C CYS A 1058 -23.83 24.47 22.24
N VAL A 1059 -23.56 25.20 21.15
CA VAL A 1059 -23.96 26.61 21.03
C VAL A 1059 -25.49 26.73 21.06
N LEU A 1060 -26.23 25.93 20.28
CA LEU A 1060 -27.69 26.00 20.27
C LEU A 1060 -28.30 25.57 21.61
N TYR A 1061 -27.76 24.53 22.24
CA TYR A 1061 -28.23 24.10 23.56
C TYR A 1061 -28.04 25.19 24.62
N PHE A 1062 -26.81 25.72 24.77
CA PHE A 1062 -26.55 26.76 25.76
C PHE A 1062 -27.26 28.08 25.43
N GLN A 1063 -27.55 28.36 24.16
CA GLN A 1063 -28.36 29.51 23.76
C GLN A 1063 -29.76 29.50 24.38
N THR A 1064 -30.36 28.33 24.60
CA THR A 1064 -31.69 28.22 25.23
C THR A 1064 -31.72 28.78 26.66
N TYR A 1065 -30.58 28.71 27.36
CA TYR A 1065 -30.39 29.26 28.71
C TYR A 1065 -29.89 30.71 28.67
N ALA A 1066 -28.87 30.97 27.86
CA ALA A 1066 -28.26 32.29 27.75
C ALA A 1066 -29.21 33.33 27.14
N LYS A 1067 -30.14 32.95 26.25
CA LYS A 1067 -31.08 33.85 25.57
C LYS A 1067 -30.39 35.06 24.91
N ARG A 1068 -29.18 34.83 24.38
CA ARG A 1068 -28.35 35.84 23.69
C ARG A 1068 -28.15 35.42 22.24
N PRO A 1069 -28.05 36.38 21.30
CA PRO A 1069 -27.68 36.06 19.93
C PRO A 1069 -26.24 35.54 19.88
N ILE A 1070 -25.95 34.70 18.89
CA ILE A 1070 -24.56 34.33 18.57
C ILE A 1070 -23.83 35.62 18.13
N PRO A 1071 -22.62 35.92 18.66
CA PRO A 1071 -21.94 37.17 18.36
C PRO A 1071 -21.45 37.20 16.90
N ALA A 1072 -21.51 38.38 16.28
CA ALA A 1072 -20.88 38.61 14.98
C ALA A 1072 -19.35 38.44 15.07
N PRO A 1073 -18.67 37.96 14.01
CA PRO A 1073 -19.17 37.67 12.67
C PRO A 1073 -19.68 36.24 12.46
N TYR A 1074 -19.89 35.45 13.53
CA TYR A 1074 -20.19 34.03 13.37
C TYR A 1074 -21.59 33.79 12.79
N PRO A 1075 -21.72 32.87 11.81
CA PRO A 1075 -23.02 32.55 11.23
C PRO A 1075 -23.90 31.79 12.23
N THR A 1076 -25.20 31.77 12.00
CA THR A 1076 -26.09 30.87 12.75
C THR A 1076 -25.92 29.43 12.25
N PRO A 1077 -25.91 28.41 13.13
CA PRO A 1077 -25.91 27.00 12.73
C PRO A 1077 -27.04 26.68 11.75
N GLU A 1078 -26.75 25.83 10.76
CA GLU A 1078 -27.72 25.43 9.74
C GLU A 1078 -28.73 24.40 10.25
N ARG A 1079 -28.32 23.53 11.18
CA ARG A 1079 -29.18 22.51 11.79
C ARG A 1079 -29.87 23.05 13.03
N SER A 1080 -31.09 22.59 13.28
CA SER A 1080 -31.80 22.81 14.53
C SER A 1080 -31.25 21.92 15.66
N LEU A 1081 -31.49 22.34 16.91
CA LEU A 1081 -31.12 21.56 18.09
C LEU A 1081 -31.81 20.18 18.11
N ASP A 1082 -33.06 20.10 17.66
CA ASP A 1082 -33.82 18.84 17.62
C ASP A 1082 -33.25 17.86 16.59
N GLU A 1083 -32.80 18.34 15.44
CA GLU A 1083 -32.11 17.50 14.46
C GLU A 1083 -30.79 16.94 15.00
N LEU A 1084 -30.03 17.75 15.76
CA LEU A 1084 -28.78 17.33 16.38
C LEU A 1084 -29.02 16.30 17.50
N LYS A 1085 -30.04 16.51 18.34
CA LYS A 1085 -30.47 15.52 19.34
C LYS A 1085 -30.77 14.17 18.69
N LYS A 1086 -31.54 14.19 17.59
CA LYS A 1086 -31.91 12.98 16.85
C LYS A 1086 -30.70 12.28 16.22
N LEU A 1087 -29.72 13.04 15.74
CA LEU A 1087 -28.45 12.49 15.24
C LEU A 1087 -27.66 11.78 16.34
N VAL A 1088 -27.59 12.38 17.53
CA VAL A 1088 -26.90 11.80 18.69
C VAL A 1088 -27.60 10.53 19.17
N GLU A 1089 -28.93 10.52 19.22
CA GLU A 1089 -29.71 9.30 19.50
C GLU A 1089 -29.37 8.17 18.54
N ILE A 1090 -29.21 8.46 17.24
CA ILE A 1090 -28.81 7.46 16.23
C ILE A 1090 -27.43 6.88 16.54
N TYR A 1091 -26.44 7.72 16.89
CA TYR A 1091 -25.10 7.24 17.26
C TYR A 1091 -25.10 6.37 18.52
N GLN A 1092 -26.09 6.54 19.39
CA GLN A 1092 -26.20 5.79 20.64
C GLN A 1092 -27.03 4.49 20.53
N LEU A 1093 -27.61 4.19 19.37
CA LEU A 1093 -28.33 2.93 19.15
C LEU A 1093 -27.36 1.75 19.35
N ARG A 1094 -27.81 0.76 20.14
CA ARG A 1094 -27.05 -0.46 20.46
C ARG A 1094 -27.30 -1.57 19.47
#